data_AF-A0A959H6W9-F1
#
_entry.id   AF-A0A959H6W9-F1
#
_cell.length_a   1.000
_cell.length_b   1.000
_cell.length_c   1.000
_cell.angle_alpha   90.00
_cell.angle_beta   90.00
_cell.angle_gamma   90.00
#
_symmetry.space_group_name_H-M   'P 1'
#
loop_
_entity.id
_entity.type
_entity.pdbx_description
1 polymer ?
#
loop_
_entity_poly.entity_id
_entity_poly.type
_entity_poly.pdbx_seq_one_letter_code
_entity_poly.pdbx_strand_id
1 'polypeptide(L)'
;MDLNGYSPAGLYLALFRNCFRKNSTILLLALLAAPAARLLAHGSLHEAIERKSRELEANPNDALLRFERGMLYQEHGDIGPALSDFHQVLQLAPDYTACHLPLAQLYRDTGNLQLALFHIGRFLEAEPDNPFGYETRAAIFQKAGDYGRAEKDLHRMVALKNENAIRPDDYFRLADGILLAHPGQYGRAIDALEEGLQRLGGIISLQSRLVDLEIADGRYAAALRRINRIMEPLARKESWLAKRSDVLRRMQQPGAVRRNNLAADEDGKAAGLTTESHLSPAGGTPDTGAPTFPAGQRLADVVRGPYLQSGTPTSMVVKWRTNTATNSVVWYGPSPANLTQVAEQSGSRRDHEIALSGLSPNTRYYYAVGDSGGMLAGSTPNHFFRTSPPPGTIQPVRAWVLGDCGTADQDARDVRDGYYAYAGNQLTDLILLLGDNAYDDGTDSEYQHAIFENMYEEQLIQSVMWSTPGNHDYGSASASDQTGPYFDIFTFPKNGEAGGLPSGTEAYYSFDYANIHFVVLDSHDSGREPGDPMLVWLENDLAATQQNWIIAFFHHPPYSKGSHDSDDESKLIDMRENVLPLLEAAGADLVLCGHSHSYERSFFLNGHYGSSNTLEPAMILDGGNGRLTDDGAYRKDGSGPAAGKGAVYTVAGSSGKTSDGPLDHPVMYYSTKTLGSLSLEVMDKQLDLKFIGVGGEVLDYFTIQKV
;
A
#
# COMPACT_ATOMS: atom_id res chain seq x y z
N MET A 1 -14.17 35.68 -55.76
CA MET A 1 -14.48 37.11 -55.52
C MET A 1 -14.93 37.19 -54.07
N ASP A 2 -14.22 38.04 -53.33
CA ASP A 2 -14.36 38.47 -51.93
C ASP A 2 -15.80 38.61 -51.40
N LEU A 3 -16.13 38.68 -50.10
CA LEU A 3 -15.59 38.32 -48.76
C LEU A 3 -16.63 38.98 -47.81
N ASN A 4 -17.23 38.26 -46.85
CA ASN A 4 -17.38 38.64 -45.43
C ASN A 4 -18.66 38.08 -44.77
N GLY A 5 -18.46 37.23 -43.74
CA GLY A 5 -19.43 37.04 -42.66
C GLY A 5 -19.69 35.60 -42.23
N TYR A 6 -18.94 35.14 -41.23
CA TYR A 6 -19.13 33.93 -40.40
C TYR A 6 -18.58 32.57 -40.90
N SER A 7 -18.12 31.83 -39.89
CA SER A 7 -16.99 30.89 -39.88
C SER A 7 -17.44 29.46 -39.48
N PRO A 8 -16.54 28.46 -39.50
CA PRO A 8 -16.80 27.06 -39.88
C PRO A 8 -17.48 26.16 -38.82
N ALA A 9 -18.51 26.64 -38.12
CA ALA A 9 -19.40 25.81 -37.30
C ALA A 9 -20.61 25.24 -38.09
N GLY A 10 -20.85 25.75 -39.30
CA GLY A 10 -21.98 25.34 -40.15
C GLY A 10 -21.74 24.15 -41.08
N LEU A 11 -20.50 23.63 -41.16
CA LEU A 11 -20.17 22.51 -42.05
C LEU A 11 -19.98 21.16 -41.33
N TYR A 12 -19.92 21.14 -40.00
CA TYR A 12 -19.74 19.92 -39.20
C TYR A 12 -21.05 19.19 -38.88
N LEU A 13 -22.20 19.85 -38.98
CA LEU A 13 -23.52 19.25 -38.69
C LEU A 13 -24.15 18.48 -39.87
N ALA A 14 -23.55 18.50 -41.06
CA ALA A 14 -24.10 17.85 -42.25
C ALA A 14 -23.49 16.46 -42.55
N LEU A 15 -22.49 16.00 -41.77
CA LEU A 15 -21.83 14.70 -41.99
C LEU A 15 -21.97 13.68 -40.84
N PHE A 16 -22.65 14.02 -39.73
CA PHE A 16 -22.80 13.11 -38.58
C PHE A 16 -24.19 12.46 -38.42
N ARG A 17 -25.12 12.68 -39.34
CA ARG A 17 -26.41 11.98 -39.40
C ARG A 17 -26.43 11.00 -40.56
N ASN A 18 -25.63 9.95 -40.48
CA ASN A 18 -25.86 8.65 -41.14
C ASN A 18 -24.66 7.72 -40.91
N CYS A 19 -24.54 7.12 -39.73
CA CYS A 19 -23.87 5.84 -39.51
C CYS A 19 -24.18 5.34 -38.09
N PHE A 20 -25.42 4.94 -37.85
CA PHE A 20 -25.74 4.03 -36.74
C PHE A 20 -26.31 2.76 -37.35
N ARG A 21 -25.42 1.78 -37.58
CA ARG A 21 -25.70 0.34 -37.51
C ARG A 21 -24.47 -0.48 -37.87
N LYS A 22 -24.06 -1.30 -36.89
CA LYS A 22 -23.23 -2.51 -36.95
C LYS A 22 -21.69 -2.37 -36.92
N ASN A 23 -21.14 -3.16 -36.00
CA ASN A 23 -19.80 -3.71 -35.86
C ASN A 23 -18.67 -2.79 -35.36
N SER A 24 -18.33 -3.03 -34.08
CA SER A 24 -17.01 -3.43 -33.55
C SER A 24 -15.76 -2.59 -33.88
N THR A 25 -14.99 -2.34 -32.82
CA THR A 25 -13.52 -2.19 -32.78
C THR A 25 -12.84 -0.88 -33.21
N ILE A 26 -13.54 0.23 -33.46
CA ILE A 26 -12.87 1.53 -33.68
C ILE A 26 -13.68 2.68 -33.06
N LEU A 27 -13.68 2.80 -31.73
CA LEU A 27 -14.05 4.04 -31.05
C LEU A 27 -13.30 4.24 -29.72
N LEU A 28 -12.16 3.56 -29.54
CA LEU A 28 -11.31 3.68 -28.36
C LEU A 28 -10.06 4.58 -28.60
N LEU A 29 -9.92 5.16 -29.79
CA LEU A 29 -8.68 5.86 -30.22
C LEU A 29 -8.89 7.33 -30.61
N ALA A 30 -10.08 7.90 -30.40
CA ALA A 30 -10.37 9.29 -30.76
C ALA A 30 -10.60 10.25 -29.57
N LEU A 31 -10.47 9.77 -28.32
CA LEU A 31 -10.56 10.60 -27.11
C LEU A 31 -9.19 11.06 -26.56
N LEU A 32 -8.10 10.76 -27.27
CA LEU A 32 -6.72 11.06 -26.86
C LEU A 32 -6.17 12.43 -27.28
N ALA A 33 -6.98 13.39 -27.72
CA ALA A 33 -6.45 14.72 -28.06
C ALA A 33 -7.48 15.85 -28.02
N ALA A 34 -7.63 16.51 -26.85
CA ALA A 34 -7.69 17.98 -26.71
C ALA A 34 -7.85 18.37 -25.22
N PRO A 35 -6.73 18.50 -24.49
CA PRO A 35 -6.64 19.02 -23.13
C PRO A 35 -6.47 20.55 -23.17
N ALA A 36 -7.32 21.32 -22.47
CA ALA A 36 -7.04 22.74 -22.15
C ALA A 36 -8.06 23.46 -21.23
N ALA A 37 -9.20 22.88 -20.81
CA ALA A 37 -10.24 23.70 -20.17
C ALA A 37 -11.08 23.08 -19.03
N ARG A 38 -10.66 21.98 -18.39
CA ARG A 38 -11.43 21.46 -17.22
C ARG A 38 -10.64 21.31 -15.93
N LEU A 39 -9.44 21.87 -15.87
CA LEU A 39 -8.59 21.96 -14.68
C LEU A 39 -9.05 23.06 -13.69
N LEU A 40 -10.36 23.19 -13.48
CA LEU A 40 -10.94 24.01 -12.43
C LEU A 40 -12.15 23.27 -11.86
N ALA A 41 -12.02 22.87 -10.59
CA ALA A 41 -13.08 22.49 -9.65
C ALA A 41 -13.46 21.02 -9.57
N HIS A 42 -12.56 20.10 -9.20
CA HIS A 42 -12.98 18.76 -8.82
C HIS A 42 -12.52 18.39 -7.39
N GLY A 43 -13.38 18.66 -6.41
CA GLY A 43 -13.23 18.34 -4.98
C GLY A 43 -13.44 16.86 -4.60
N SER A 44 -13.47 16.57 -3.28
CA SER A 44 -13.74 15.26 -2.62
C SER A 44 -14.78 14.38 -3.32
N LEU A 45 -14.80 13.05 -3.12
CA LEU A 45 -15.82 12.14 -3.71
C LEU A 45 -17.25 12.70 -3.63
N HIS A 46 -17.58 13.35 -2.51
CA HIS A 46 -18.83 14.12 -2.32
C HIS A 46 -18.97 15.29 -3.32
N GLU A 47 -17.95 16.13 -3.49
CA GLU A 47 -17.93 17.19 -4.51
C GLU A 47 -17.89 16.66 -5.96
N ALA A 48 -17.29 15.50 -6.20
CA ALA A 48 -17.34 14.80 -7.48
C ALA A 48 -18.76 14.33 -7.82
N ILE A 49 -19.45 13.76 -6.85
CA ILE A 49 -20.87 13.45 -6.91
C ILE A 49 -21.69 14.71 -7.16
N GLU A 50 -21.50 15.78 -6.38
CA GLU A 50 -22.23 17.05 -6.51
C GLU A 50 -22.00 17.72 -7.87
N ARG A 51 -20.79 17.64 -8.38
CA ARG A 51 -20.46 18.12 -9.71
C ARG A 51 -21.16 17.31 -10.79
N LYS A 52 -21.08 15.98 -10.75
CA LYS A 52 -21.79 15.14 -11.71
C LYS A 52 -23.30 15.32 -11.60
N SER A 53 -23.81 15.59 -10.39
CA SER A 53 -25.20 15.97 -10.16
C SER A 53 -25.57 17.25 -10.90
N ARG A 54 -24.75 18.31 -10.81
CA ARG A 54 -24.95 19.55 -11.58
C ARG A 54 -24.85 19.35 -13.09
N GLU A 55 -23.91 18.52 -13.57
CA GLU A 55 -23.81 18.19 -15.01
C GLU A 55 -25.07 17.46 -15.51
N LEU A 56 -25.63 16.56 -14.68
CA LEU A 56 -26.88 15.86 -14.94
C LEU A 56 -28.10 16.77 -14.84
N GLU A 57 -28.11 17.80 -14.01
CA GLU A 57 -29.21 18.79 -14.02
C GLU A 57 -29.31 19.49 -15.39
N ALA A 58 -28.16 19.82 -15.99
CA ALA A 58 -28.11 20.39 -17.33
C ALA A 58 -28.42 19.36 -18.43
N ASN A 59 -28.09 18.09 -18.22
CA ASN A 59 -28.26 16.99 -19.18
C ASN A 59 -28.92 15.76 -18.54
N PRO A 60 -30.22 15.83 -18.18
CA PRO A 60 -30.87 14.84 -17.31
C PRO A 60 -31.01 13.45 -17.94
N ASN A 61 -30.84 13.35 -19.25
CA ASN A 61 -30.95 12.12 -20.02
C ASN A 61 -29.59 11.60 -20.54
N ASP A 62 -28.47 12.15 -20.05
CA ASP A 62 -27.15 11.65 -20.40
C ASP A 62 -26.82 10.38 -19.60
N ALA A 63 -26.87 9.24 -20.28
CA ALA A 63 -26.61 7.95 -19.67
C ALA A 63 -25.14 7.79 -19.22
N LEU A 64 -24.18 8.43 -19.88
CA LEU A 64 -22.77 8.31 -19.52
C LEU A 64 -22.48 9.08 -18.23
N LEU A 65 -22.93 10.33 -18.14
CA LEU A 65 -22.76 11.13 -16.92
C LEU A 65 -23.40 10.46 -15.70
N ARG A 66 -24.52 9.78 -15.93
CA ARG A 66 -25.23 9.05 -14.88
C ARG A 66 -24.51 7.77 -14.48
N PHE A 67 -23.94 7.06 -15.44
CA PHE A 67 -23.08 5.91 -15.17
C PHE A 67 -21.86 6.32 -14.34
N GLU A 68 -21.18 7.40 -14.71
CA GLU A 68 -20.03 7.95 -13.99
C GLU A 68 -20.39 8.33 -12.55
N ARG A 69 -21.53 9.00 -12.33
CA ARG A 69 -21.98 9.32 -10.96
C ARG A 69 -22.35 8.06 -10.16
N GLY A 70 -22.96 7.07 -10.81
CA GLY A 70 -23.24 5.78 -10.18
C GLY A 70 -21.97 5.06 -9.71
N MET A 71 -20.89 5.12 -10.49
CA MET A 71 -19.58 4.61 -10.10
C MET A 71 -19.01 5.36 -8.89
N LEU A 72 -19.08 6.70 -8.89
CA LEU A 72 -18.65 7.52 -7.75
C LEU A 72 -19.45 7.20 -6.47
N TYR A 73 -20.76 7.04 -6.58
CA TYR A 73 -21.59 6.61 -5.44
C TYR A 73 -21.20 5.21 -4.96
N GLN A 74 -20.94 4.27 -5.87
CA GLN A 74 -20.49 2.92 -5.50
C GLN A 74 -19.15 2.96 -4.76
N GLU A 75 -18.21 3.79 -5.22
CA GLU A 75 -16.91 3.99 -4.59
C GLU A 75 -17.02 4.70 -3.23
N HIS A 76 -17.95 5.65 -3.11
CA HIS A 76 -18.27 6.33 -1.87
C HIS A 76 -19.03 5.45 -0.85
N GLY A 77 -19.49 4.25 -1.24
CA GLY A 77 -20.30 3.37 -0.38
C GLY A 77 -21.81 3.66 -0.38
N ASP A 78 -22.26 4.63 -1.17
CA ASP A 78 -23.66 5.03 -1.33
C ASP A 78 -24.43 4.07 -2.26
N ILE A 79 -24.71 2.86 -1.75
CA ILE A 79 -25.33 1.78 -2.53
C ILE A 79 -26.68 2.16 -3.14
N GLY A 80 -27.53 2.86 -2.39
CA GLY A 80 -28.87 3.26 -2.84
C GLY A 80 -28.82 4.21 -4.05
N PRO A 81 -28.13 5.35 -3.95
CA PRO A 81 -27.88 6.25 -5.07
C PRO A 81 -27.20 5.57 -6.28
N ALA A 82 -26.19 4.71 -6.05
CA ALA A 82 -25.51 3.98 -7.12
C ALA A 82 -26.46 3.09 -7.92
N LEU A 83 -27.26 2.26 -7.24
CA LEU A 83 -28.27 1.40 -7.88
C LEU A 83 -29.30 2.22 -8.67
N SER A 84 -29.74 3.35 -8.11
CA SER A 84 -30.69 4.25 -8.77
C SER A 84 -30.12 4.79 -10.09
N ASP A 85 -28.88 5.26 -10.08
CA ASP A 85 -28.24 5.79 -11.27
C ASP A 85 -28.02 4.72 -12.32
N PHE A 86 -27.48 3.55 -11.95
CA PHE A 86 -27.28 2.46 -12.90
C PHE A 86 -28.58 1.94 -13.52
N HIS A 87 -29.68 1.88 -12.76
CA HIS A 87 -30.98 1.56 -13.34
C HIS A 87 -31.45 2.61 -14.35
N GLN A 88 -31.23 3.88 -14.05
CA GLN A 88 -31.61 4.95 -14.95
C GLN A 88 -30.74 4.97 -16.21
N VAL A 89 -29.46 4.59 -16.13
CA VAL A 89 -28.60 4.32 -17.30
C VAL A 89 -29.27 3.30 -18.22
N LEU A 90 -29.73 2.17 -17.69
CA LEU A 90 -30.37 1.12 -18.49
C LEU A 90 -31.76 1.50 -19.01
N GLN A 91 -32.44 2.47 -18.39
CA GLN A 91 -33.68 3.04 -18.94
C GLN A 91 -33.41 3.96 -20.13
N LEU A 92 -32.35 4.78 -20.04
CA LEU A 92 -31.96 5.74 -21.08
C LEU A 92 -31.25 5.06 -22.26
N ALA A 93 -30.39 4.09 -21.96
CA ALA A 93 -29.61 3.32 -22.91
C ALA A 93 -29.70 1.81 -22.57
N PRO A 94 -30.77 1.12 -23.02
CA PRO A 94 -30.99 -0.30 -22.70
C PRO A 94 -29.92 -1.27 -23.22
N ASP A 95 -29.08 -0.83 -24.15
CA ASP A 95 -27.96 -1.59 -24.72
C ASP A 95 -26.59 -1.25 -24.07
N TYR A 96 -26.57 -0.42 -23.02
CA TYR A 96 -25.36 -0.03 -22.29
C TYR A 96 -24.83 -1.19 -21.43
N THR A 97 -24.18 -2.14 -22.11
CA THR A 97 -23.74 -3.42 -21.55
C THR A 97 -22.80 -3.26 -20.36
N ALA A 98 -21.91 -2.26 -20.40
CA ALA A 98 -20.93 -2.01 -19.34
C ALA A 98 -21.59 -1.77 -17.96
N CYS A 99 -22.83 -1.26 -17.92
CA CYS A 99 -23.57 -1.01 -16.68
C CYS A 99 -24.02 -2.31 -15.97
N HIS A 100 -24.12 -3.42 -16.70
CA HIS A 100 -24.56 -4.69 -16.11
C HIS A 100 -23.53 -5.31 -15.15
N LEU A 101 -22.23 -5.05 -15.34
CA LEU A 101 -21.18 -5.56 -14.48
C LEU A 101 -21.20 -4.93 -13.05
N PRO A 102 -21.18 -3.59 -12.88
CA PRO A 102 -21.27 -2.99 -11.55
C PRO A 102 -22.62 -3.26 -10.87
N LEU A 103 -23.73 -3.33 -11.63
CA LEU A 103 -25.01 -3.80 -11.06
C LEU A 103 -24.92 -5.22 -10.52
N ALA A 104 -24.26 -6.13 -11.23
CA ALA A 104 -24.10 -7.50 -10.75
C ALA A 104 -23.27 -7.57 -9.46
N GLN A 105 -22.24 -6.74 -9.34
CA GLN A 105 -21.44 -6.61 -8.12
C GLN A 105 -22.25 -6.05 -6.96
N LEU A 106 -22.93 -4.92 -7.15
CA LEU A 106 -23.79 -4.32 -6.11
C LEU A 106 -24.88 -5.29 -5.63
N TYR A 107 -25.50 -6.03 -6.54
CA TYR A 107 -26.50 -7.03 -6.16
C TYR A 107 -25.90 -8.27 -5.49
N ARG A 108 -24.70 -8.69 -5.87
CA ARG A 108 -23.96 -9.73 -5.16
C ARG A 108 -23.70 -9.27 -3.72
N ASP A 109 -23.24 -8.04 -3.55
CA ASP A 109 -22.80 -7.51 -2.26
C ASP A 109 -23.98 -7.30 -1.31
N THR A 110 -25.10 -6.76 -1.82
CA THR A 110 -26.38 -6.66 -1.11
C THR A 110 -27.16 -7.98 -0.95
N GLY A 111 -26.61 -9.09 -1.45
CA GLY A 111 -27.18 -10.44 -1.28
C GLY A 111 -28.37 -10.77 -2.20
N ASN A 112 -28.70 -9.90 -3.16
CA ASN A 112 -29.72 -10.19 -4.18
C ASN A 112 -29.15 -11.01 -5.35
N LEU A 113 -28.83 -12.27 -5.06
CA LEU A 113 -28.08 -13.14 -5.97
C LEU A 113 -28.82 -13.43 -7.28
N GLN A 114 -30.16 -13.38 -7.29
CA GLN A 114 -30.94 -13.57 -8.52
C GLN A 114 -30.74 -12.42 -9.51
N LEU A 115 -30.81 -11.17 -9.02
CA LEU A 115 -30.54 -9.99 -9.87
C LEU A 115 -29.06 -9.92 -10.27
N ALA A 116 -28.15 -10.31 -9.37
CA ALA A 116 -26.74 -10.41 -9.69
C ALA A 116 -26.50 -11.37 -10.87
N LEU A 117 -27.08 -12.58 -10.83
CA LEU A 117 -27.00 -13.56 -11.92
C LEU A 117 -27.63 -13.07 -13.22
N PHE A 118 -28.75 -12.36 -13.13
CA PHE A 118 -29.39 -11.76 -14.31
C PHE A 118 -28.45 -10.77 -15.00
N HIS A 119 -27.92 -9.81 -14.25
CA HIS A 119 -27.06 -8.76 -14.82
C HIS A 119 -25.72 -9.30 -15.32
N ILE A 120 -25.06 -10.18 -14.58
CA ILE A 120 -23.80 -10.77 -15.06
C ILE A 120 -24.01 -11.66 -16.29
N GLY A 121 -25.18 -12.31 -16.40
CA GLY A 121 -25.58 -13.04 -17.61
C GLY A 121 -25.67 -12.12 -18.82
N ARG A 122 -26.33 -10.97 -18.68
CA ARG A 122 -26.43 -9.95 -19.75
C ARG A 122 -25.06 -9.40 -20.16
N PHE A 123 -24.18 -9.18 -19.19
CA PHE A 123 -22.81 -8.75 -19.47
C PHE A 123 -22.04 -9.81 -20.28
N LEU A 124 -22.04 -11.07 -19.84
CA LEU A 124 -21.33 -12.17 -20.51
C LEU A 124 -21.95 -12.59 -21.85
N GLU A 125 -23.24 -12.32 -22.09
CA GLU A 125 -23.86 -12.47 -23.42
C GLU A 125 -23.22 -11.55 -24.46
N ALA A 126 -22.83 -10.35 -24.04
CA ALA A 126 -22.22 -9.35 -24.89
C ALA A 126 -20.67 -9.43 -24.92
N GLU A 127 -20.06 -9.82 -23.79
CA GLU A 127 -18.61 -9.95 -23.60
C GLU A 127 -18.22 -11.40 -23.25
N PRO A 128 -18.39 -12.37 -24.17
CA PRO A 128 -18.29 -13.82 -23.87
C PRO A 128 -16.87 -14.31 -23.56
N ASP A 129 -15.85 -13.52 -23.87
CA ASP A 129 -14.43 -13.83 -23.63
C ASP A 129 -13.80 -12.94 -22.56
N ASN A 130 -14.62 -12.26 -21.75
CA ASN A 130 -14.14 -11.40 -20.67
C ASN A 130 -13.92 -12.22 -19.38
N PRO A 131 -12.67 -12.41 -18.91
CA PRO A 131 -12.38 -13.23 -17.73
C PRO A 131 -13.00 -12.68 -16.44
N PHE A 132 -13.10 -11.36 -16.31
CA PHE A 132 -13.66 -10.69 -15.12
C PHE A 132 -15.17 -10.94 -14.98
N GLY A 133 -15.88 -11.08 -16.11
CA GLY A 133 -17.28 -11.46 -16.11
C GLY A 133 -17.49 -12.88 -15.53
N TYR A 134 -16.64 -13.84 -15.91
CA TYR A 134 -16.68 -15.20 -15.37
C TYR A 134 -16.28 -15.24 -13.89
N GLU A 135 -15.27 -14.47 -13.50
CA GLU A 135 -14.88 -14.31 -12.09
C GLU A 135 -16.05 -13.80 -11.23
N THR A 136 -16.69 -12.71 -11.68
CA THR A 136 -17.84 -12.13 -10.98
C THR A 136 -18.99 -13.13 -10.87
N ARG A 137 -19.27 -13.89 -11.95
CA ARG A 137 -20.33 -14.90 -11.93
C ARG A 137 -19.99 -16.09 -11.04
N ALA A 138 -18.73 -16.52 -11.01
CA ALA A 138 -18.26 -17.56 -10.10
C ALA A 138 -18.46 -17.15 -8.63
N ALA A 139 -18.10 -15.91 -8.26
CA ALA A 139 -18.32 -15.38 -6.92
C ALA A 139 -19.81 -15.34 -6.54
N ILE A 140 -20.69 -14.96 -7.48
CA ILE A 140 -22.14 -15.01 -7.27
C ILE A 140 -22.63 -16.45 -7.04
N PHE A 141 -22.15 -17.41 -7.84
CA PHE A 141 -22.49 -18.82 -7.66
C PHE A 141 -21.97 -19.38 -6.32
N GLN A 142 -20.78 -19.00 -5.87
CA GLN A 142 -20.25 -19.38 -4.55
C GLN A 142 -21.14 -18.84 -3.43
N LYS A 143 -21.52 -17.56 -3.48
CA LYS A 143 -22.43 -16.95 -2.49
C LYS A 143 -23.83 -17.60 -2.52
N ALA A 144 -24.24 -18.12 -3.68
CA ALA A 144 -25.47 -18.88 -3.85
C ALA A 144 -25.37 -20.36 -3.42
N GLY A 145 -24.17 -20.84 -3.05
CA GLY A 145 -23.90 -22.24 -2.74
C GLY A 145 -23.84 -23.18 -3.96
N ASP A 146 -23.82 -22.65 -5.18
CA ASP A 146 -23.71 -23.44 -6.42
C ASP A 146 -22.25 -23.58 -6.86
N TYR A 147 -21.51 -24.33 -6.06
CA TYR A 147 -20.07 -24.46 -6.24
C TYR A 147 -19.68 -25.15 -7.57
N GLY A 148 -20.52 -26.03 -8.11
CA GLY A 148 -20.25 -26.71 -9.38
C GLY A 148 -20.27 -25.75 -10.58
N ARG A 149 -21.20 -24.79 -10.60
CA ARG A 149 -21.20 -23.74 -11.63
C ARG A 149 -20.07 -22.73 -11.41
N ALA A 150 -19.76 -22.40 -10.16
CA ALA A 150 -18.62 -21.55 -9.84
C ALA A 150 -17.30 -22.12 -10.35
N GLU A 151 -17.04 -23.41 -10.08
CA GLU A 151 -15.83 -24.10 -10.56
C GLU A 151 -15.69 -24.02 -12.09
N LYS A 152 -16.79 -24.25 -12.81
CA LYS A 152 -16.80 -24.17 -14.27
C LYS A 152 -16.43 -22.78 -14.79
N ASP A 153 -16.93 -21.73 -14.14
CA ASP A 153 -16.63 -20.35 -14.51
C ASP A 153 -15.18 -19.98 -14.16
N LEU A 154 -14.63 -20.48 -13.04
CA LEU A 154 -13.22 -20.30 -12.68
C LEU A 154 -12.28 -20.97 -13.69
N HIS A 155 -12.61 -22.17 -14.17
CA HIS A 155 -11.87 -22.80 -15.26
C HIS A 155 -11.90 -21.95 -16.54
N ARG A 156 -13.05 -21.37 -16.87
CA ARG A 156 -13.18 -20.51 -18.06
C ARG A 156 -12.39 -19.20 -17.89
N MET A 157 -12.41 -18.60 -16.71
CA MET A 157 -11.61 -17.43 -16.35
C MET A 157 -10.11 -17.67 -16.56
N VAL A 158 -9.56 -18.74 -15.96
CA VAL A 158 -8.13 -19.11 -16.08
C VAL A 158 -7.74 -19.35 -17.55
N ALA A 159 -8.61 -20.01 -18.31
CA ALA A 159 -8.37 -20.31 -19.72
C ALA A 159 -8.36 -19.06 -20.63
N LEU A 160 -9.07 -18.00 -20.25
CA LEU A 160 -9.19 -16.76 -21.04
C LEU A 160 -8.07 -15.75 -20.75
N LYS A 161 -7.48 -15.77 -19.55
CA LYS A 161 -6.35 -14.90 -19.22
C LYS A 161 -5.10 -15.34 -19.99
N ASN A 162 -4.31 -14.41 -20.51
CA ASN A 162 -3.02 -14.69 -21.16
C ASN A 162 -1.87 -14.67 -20.14
N GLU A 163 -0.63 -14.96 -20.55
CA GLU A 163 0.55 -15.00 -19.65
C GLU A 163 0.80 -13.68 -18.91
N ASN A 164 0.50 -12.53 -19.51
CA ASN A 164 0.69 -11.22 -18.87
C ASN A 164 -0.45 -10.88 -17.89
N ALA A 165 -1.60 -11.54 -17.97
CA ALA A 165 -2.80 -11.26 -17.18
C ALA A 165 -3.09 -12.32 -16.11
N ILE A 166 -2.65 -13.57 -16.32
CA ILE A 166 -2.83 -14.66 -15.37
C ILE A 166 -1.91 -14.46 -14.15
N ARG A 167 -2.43 -14.73 -12.95
CA ARG A 167 -1.72 -14.60 -11.66
C ARG A 167 -1.84 -15.90 -10.86
N PRO A 168 -0.96 -16.14 -9.86
CA PRO A 168 -1.09 -17.29 -8.96
C PRO A 168 -2.50 -17.44 -8.34
N ASP A 169 -3.15 -16.33 -8.02
CA ASP A 169 -4.45 -16.31 -7.33
C ASP A 169 -5.59 -16.80 -8.21
N ASP A 170 -5.45 -16.71 -9.53
CA ASP A 170 -6.40 -17.34 -10.45
C ASP A 170 -6.44 -18.86 -10.25
N TYR A 171 -5.28 -19.45 -9.96
CA TYR A 171 -5.14 -20.87 -9.66
C TYR A 171 -5.52 -21.19 -8.20
N PHE A 172 -5.34 -20.27 -7.25
CA PHE A 172 -5.88 -20.43 -5.89
C PHE A 172 -7.41 -20.42 -5.89
N ARG A 173 -8.04 -19.42 -6.54
CA ARG A 173 -9.50 -19.33 -6.69
C ARG A 173 -10.03 -20.57 -7.38
N LEU A 174 -9.35 -21.06 -8.43
CA LEU A 174 -9.73 -22.32 -9.08
C LEU A 174 -9.62 -23.52 -8.12
N ALA A 175 -8.50 -23.67 -7.40
CA ALA A 175 -8.30 -24.75 -6.45
C ALA A 175 -9.35 -24.75 -5.32
N ASP A 176 -9.69 -23.57 -4.80
CA ASP A 176 -10.71 -23.40 -3.76
C ASP A 176 -12.11 -23.63 -4.30
N GLY A 177 -12.40 -23.16 -5.51
CA GLY A 177 -13.62 -23.48 -6.24
C GLY A 177 -13.82 -24.98 -6.40
N ILE A 178 -12.76 -25.72 -6.74
CA ILE A 178 -12.76 -27.19 -6.83
C ILE A 178 -13.07 -27.81 -5.46
N LEU A 179 -12.46 -27.34 -4.38
CA LEU A 179 -12.67 -27.90 -3.04
C LEU A 179 -14.06 -27.60 -2.47
N LEU A 180 -14.62 -26.43 -2.80
CA LEU A 180 -16.01 -26.08 -2.47
C LEU A 180 -17.00 -26.96 -3.23
N ALA A 181 -16.75 -27.19 -4.53
CA ALA A 181 -17.59 -28.07 -5.36
C ALA A 181 -17.47 -29.53 -4.95
N HIS A 182 -16.29 -29.92 -4.48
CA HIS A 182 -15.94 -31.30 -4.21
C HIS A 182 -15.07 -31.44 -2.95
N PRO A 183 -15.67 -31.33 -1.75
CA PRO A 183 -14.94 -31.43 -0.50
C PRO A 183 -14.12 -32.71 -0.39
N GLY A 184 -12.84 -32.57 -0.06
CA GLY A 184 -11.90 -33.70 0.05
C GLY A 184 -11.29 -34.18 -1.27
N GLN A 185 -11.63 -33.61 -2.44
CA GLN A 185 -10.95 -33.90 -3.70
C GLN A 185 -9.67 -33.07 -3.86
N TYR A 186 -8.76 -33.17 -2.88
CA TYR A 186 -7.50 -32.43 -2.87
C TYR A 186 -6.63 -32.69 -4.10
N GLY A 187 -6.71 -33.90 -4.69
CA GLY A 187 -5.99 -34.22 -5.93
C GLY A 187 -6.28 -33.26 -7.09
N ARG A 188 -7.55 -32.89 -7.32
CA ARG A 188 -7.90 -31.97 -8.43
C ARG A 188 -7.45 -30.54 -8.16
N ALA A 189 -7.53 -30.11 -6.91
CA ALA A 189 -7.03 -28.80 -6.48
C ALA A 189 -5.51 -28.74 -6.60
N ILE A 190 -4.80 -29.82 -6.26
CA ILE A 190 -3.36 -29.99 -6.51
C ILE A 190 -3.06 -29.89 -8.02
N ASP A 191 -3.79 -30.62 -8.87
CA ASP A 191 -3.57 -30.61 -10.32
C ASP A 191 -3.73 -29.19 -10.91
N ALA A 192 -4.71 -28.42 -10.45
CA ALA A 192 -4.90 -27.02 -10.84
C ALA A 192 -3.70 -26.14 -10.45
N LEU A 193 -3.17 -26.28 -9.23
CA LEU A 193 -1.99 -25.52 -8.81
C LEU A 193 -0.71 -25.98 -9.52
N GLU A 194 -0.59 -27.25 -9.89
CA GLU A 194 0.53 -27.75 -10.70
C GLU A 194 0.48 -27.19 -12.13
N GLU A 195 -0.71 -27.05 -12.72
CA GLU A 195 -0.90 -26.33 -13.98
C GLU A 195 -0.43 -24.87 -13.82
N GLY A 196 -0.81 -24.21 -12.72
CA GLY A 196 -0.34 -22.85 -12.41
C GLY A 196 1.17 -22.74 -12.34
N LEU A 197 1.85 -23.69 -11.69
CA LEU A 197 3.32 -23.73 -11.65
C LEU A 197 3.95 -23.97 -13.02
N GLN A 198 3.30 -24.78 -13.87
CA GLN A 198 3.79 -25.00 -15.23
C GLN A 198 3.68 -23.73 -16.06
N ARG A 199 2.61 -22.96 -15.87
CA ARG A 199 2.32 -21.76 -16.65
C ARG A 199 3.08 -20.53 -16.16
N LEU A 200 3.26 -20.39 -14.86
CA LEU A 200 3.83 -19.19 -14.22
C LEU A 200 5.26 -19.39 -13.68
N GLY A 201 5.75 -20.64 -13.64
CA GLY A 201 7.07 -20.97 -13.11
C GLY A 201 7.06 -21.37 -11.63
N GLY A 202 8.26 -21.48 -11.03
CA GLY A 202 8.49 -21.98 -9.67
C GLY A 202 8.08 -21.03 -8.55
N ILE A 203 6.89 -20.43 -8.63
CA ILE A 203 6.37 -19.45 -7.67
C ILE A 203 6.13 -20.10 -6.31
N ILE A 204 6.78 -19.57 -5.26
CA ILE A 204 6.75 -20.14 -3.91
C ILE A 204 5.33 -20.18 -3.32
N SER A 205 4.46 -19.22 -3.65
CA SER A 205 3.08 -19.20 -3.16
C SER A 205 2.26 -20.39 -3.63
N LEU A 206 2.32 -20.71 -4.93
CA LEU A 206 1.71 -21.93 -5.50
C LEU A 206 2.31 -23.18 -4.86
N GLN A 207 3.63 -23.21 -4.64
CA GLN A 207 4.29 -24.31 -3.95
C GLN A 207 3.82 -24.45 -2.49
N SER A 208 3.62 -23.35 -1.76
CA SER A 208 3.14 -23.36 -0.38
C SER A 208 1.71 -23.89 -0.28
N ARG A 209 0.81 -23.40 -1.12
CA ARG A 209 -0.57 -23.90 -1.18
C ARG A 209 -0.61 -25.38 -1.57
N LEU A 210 0.25 -25.81 -2.49
CA LEU A 210 0.42 -27.22 -2.82
C LEU A 210 0.88 -28.05 -1.63
N VAL A 211 1.84 -27.56 -0.83
CA VAL A 211 2.24 -28.24 0.41
C VAL A 211 1.04 -28.41 1.34
N ASP A 212 0.20 -27.38 1.51
CA ASP A 212 -0.97 -27.47 2.39
C ASP A 212 -1.99 -28.50 1.90
N LEU A 213 -2.27 -28.51 0.60
CA LEU A 213 -3.17 -29.49 0.00
C LEU A 213 -2.58 -30.91 0.03
N GLU A 214 -1.27 -31.07 -0.17
CA GLU A 214 -0.59 -32.35 -0.03
C GLU A 214 -0.62 -32.87 1.41
N ILE A 215 -0.51 -31.99 2.41
CA ILE A 215 -0.68 -32.36 3.83
C ILE A 215 -2.13 -32.77 4.10
N ALA A 216 -3.11 -32.01 3.58
CA ALA A 216 -4.53 -32.30 3.75
C ALA A 216 -4.95 -33.62 3.08
N ASP A 217 -4.38 -33.93 1.90
CA ASP A 217 -4.59 -35.19 1.16
C ASP A 217 -3.81 -36.38 1.76
N GLY A 218 -2.98 -36.15 2.79
CA GLY A 218 -2.12 -37.18 3.38
C GLY A 218 -0.90 -37.56 2.52
N ARG A 219 -0.60 -36.79 1.46
CA ARG A 219 0.60 -36.94 0.61
C ARG A 219 1.86 -36.35 1.27
N TYR A 220 2.11 -36.72 2.52
CA TYR A 220 3.19 -36.15 3.31
C TYR A 220 4.59 -36.29 2.68
N ALA A 221 4.85 -37.39 1.96
CA ALA A 221 6.11 -37.56 1.25
C ALA A 221 6.28 -36.56 0.09
N ALA A 222 5.20 -36.19 -0.59
CA ALA A 222 5.22 -35.15 -1.63
C ALA A 222 5.45 -33.77 -0.99
N ALA A 223 4.69 -33.47 0.08
CA ALA A 223 4.85 -32.25 0.87
C ALA A 223 6.30 -32.07 1.36
N LEU A 224 6.93 -33.11 1.91
CA LEU A 224 8.33 -33.03 2.34
C LEU A 224 9.32 -32.78 1.20
N ARG A 225 9.14 -33.44 0.05
CA ARG A 225 10.00 -33.19 -1.12
C ARG A 225 9.88 -31.74 -1.58
N ARG A 226 8.66 -31.22 -1.60
CA ARG A 226 8.35 -29.85 -1.99
C ARG A 226 8.93 -28.86 -0.99
N ILE A 227 8.71 -29.05 0.32
CA ILE A 227 9.30 -28.21 1.38
C ILE A 227 10.82 -28.23 1.29
N ASN A 228 11.46 -29.39 1.12
CA ASN A 228 12.93 -29.45 0.99
C ASN A 228 13.44 -28.66 -0.23
N ARG A 229 12.72 -28.73 -1.36
CA ARG A 229 13.05 -27.95 -2.57
C ARG A 229 12.87 -26.45 -2.35
N ILE A 230 11.80 -26.05 -1.66
CA ILE A 230 11.56 -24.64 -1.30
C ILE A 230 12.65 -24.15 -0.36
N MET A 231 13.02 -24.93 0.67
CA MET A 231 14.02 -24.56 1.66
C MET A 231 15.45 -24.51 1.13
N GLU A 232 15.77 -25.18 0.03
CA GLU A 232 17.15 -25.23 -0.48
C GLU A 232 17.74 -23.82 -0.69
N PRO A 233 17.11 -22.91 -1.46
CA PRO A 233 17.62 -21.56 -1.68
C PRO A 233 17.33 -20.56 -0.54
N LEU A 234 16.49 -20.88 0.44
CA LEU A 234 16.05 -19.89 1.43
C LEU A 234 17.12 -19.58 2.49
N ALA A 235 17.30 -18.29 2.80
CA ALA A 235 18.19 -17.84 3.88
C ALA A 235 17.59 -18.11 5.27
N ARG A 236 16.26 -17.96 5.40
CA ARG A 236 15.49 -18.31 6.59
C ARG A 236 14.59 -19.49 6.29
N LYS A 237 14.71 -20.51 7.13
CA LYS A 237 14.04 -21.80 6.96
C LYS A 237 13.11 -22.08 8.13
N GLU A 238 13.00 -21.20 9.11
CA GLU A 238 12.35 -21.46 10.40
C GLU A 238 10.87 -21.84 10.21
N SER A 239 10.12 -21.07 9.41
CA SER A 239 8.72 -21.37 9.07
C SER A 239 8.57 -22.67 8.28
N TRP A 240 9.44 -22.89 7.30
CA TRP A 240 9.46 -24.11 6.49
C TRP A 240 9.97 -25.35 7.23
N LEU A 241 10.88 -25.18 8.19
CA LEU A 241 11.37 -26.21 9.09
C LEU A 241 10.30 -26.57 10.11
N ALA A 242 9.52 -25.59 10.59
CA ALA A 242 8.34 -25.83 11.41
C ALA A 242 7.28 -26.59 10.60
N LYS A 243 6.96 -26.16 9.37
CA LYS A 243 6.03 -26.85 8.46
C LYS A 243 6.53 -28.26 8.14
N ARG A 244 7.81 -28.43 7.80
CA ARG A 244 8.49 -29.73 7.59
C ARG A 244 8.42 -30.61 8.83
N SER A 245 8.66 -30.04 10.01
CA SER A 245 8.57 -30.75 11.29
C SER A 245 7.14 -31.20 11.55
N ASP A 246 6.13 -30.40 11.21
CA ASP A 246 4.72 -30.77 11.32
C ASP A 246 4.38 -31.93 10.39
N VAL A 247 4.84 -31.89 9.13
CA VAL A 247 4.66 -32.99 8.18
C VAL A 247 5.35 -34.27 8.67
N LEU A 248 6.59 -34.19 9.14
CA LEU A 248 7.32 -35.34 9.71
C LEU A 248 6.60 -35.92 10.93
N ARG A 249 6.04 -35.07 11.80
CA ARG A 249 5.25 -35.48 12.97
C ARG A 249 3.99 -36.24 12.54
N ARG A 250 3.27 -35.71 11.54
CA ARG A 250 2.07 -36.36 10.97
C ARG A 250 2.39 -37.69 10.26
N MET A 251 3.54 -37.81 9.61
CA MET A 251 4.01 -39.06 9.02
C MET A 251 4.29 -40.16 10.05
N GLN A 252 4.83 -39.78 11.21
CA GLN A 252 5.17 -40.71 12.29
C GLN A 252 3.96 -41.10 13.14
N GLN A 253 2.83 -40.39 12.99
CA GLN A 253 1.57 -40.72 13.64
C GLN A 253 0.44 -40.96 12.61
N PRO A 254 0.48 -42.09 11.87
CA PRO A 254 -0.53 -42.40 10.85
C PRO A 254 -1.96 -42.58 11.39
N GLY A 255 -2.19 -42.47 12.71
CA GLY A 255 -3.48 -42.65 13.37
C GLY A 255 -3.99 -41.47 14.23
N ALA A 256 -3.32 -40.32 14.29
CA ALA A 256 -3.60 -39.28 15.29
C ALA A 256 -4.40 -38.05 14.79
N VAL A 257 -5.27 -38.25 13.78
CA VAL A 257 -6.51 -37.44 13.66
C VAL A 257 -7.62 -38.02 14.57
N ARG A 258 -7.28 -38.97 15.46
CA ARG A 258 -8.17 -39.40 16.53
C ARG A 258 -7.47 -39.39 17.89
N ARG A 259 -7.81 -38.33 18.64
CA ARG A 259 -7.91 -38.20 20.12
C ARG A 259 -6.86 -37.32 20.82
N ASN A 260 -7.43 -36.34 21.53
CA ASN A 260 -6.89 -35.58 22.65
C ASN A 260 -6.09 -36.40 23.67
N ASN A 261 -5.28 -35.66 24.44
CA ASN A 261 -4.88 -35.85 25.85
C ASN A 261 -3.52 -36.52 26.19
N LEU A 262 -2.77 -35.77 27.03
CA LEU A 262 -1.76 -36.16 28.05
C LEU A 262 -0.36 -36.55 27.54
N ALA A 263 0.76 -36.38 28.25
CA ALA A 263 1.26 -35.55 29.37
C ALA A 263 2.68 -36.09 29.68
N ALA A 264 3.56 -35.24 30.25
CA ALA A 264 4.70 -35.56 31.13
C ALA A 264 5.89 -36.38 30.56
N ASP A 265 7.08 -35.77 30.43
CA ASP A 265 8.23 -35.86 31.38
C ASP A 265 9.26 -36.87 30.81
N GLU A 266 10.59 -36.78 30.90
CA GLU A 266 11.53 -35.96 31.66
C GLU A 266 12.93 -36.14 31.02
N ASP A 267 13.78 -35.11 31.20
CA ASP A 267 15.23 -35.13 31.46
C ASP A 267 16.30 -35.72 30.52
N GLY A 268 17.38 -34.94 30.34
CA GLY A 268 18.64 -35.47 29.78
C GLY A 268 19.82 -34.53 29.52
N LYS A 269 20.08 -33.53 30.38
CA LYS A 269 21.38 -32.89 30.75
C LYS A 269 22.54 -32.68 29.74
N ALA A 270 23.00 -31.40 29.72
CA ALA A 270 24.37 -30.85 29.94
C ALA A 270 25.53 -31.25 28.98
N ALA A 271 26.61 -30.51 28.72
CA ALA A 271 27.23 -29.20 29.01
C ALA A 271 28.22 -28.96 27.82
N GLY A 272 28.84 -27.83 27.50
CA GLY A 272 29.23 -26.59 28.19
C GLY A 272 30.38 -25.93 27.39
N LEU A 273 30.79 -24.73 27.83
CA LEU A 273 32.10 -24.06 27.67
C LEU A 273 32.43 -23.56 26.22
N THR A 274 32.94 -22.35 25.93
CA THR A 274 33.63 -21.29 26.69
C THR A 274 33.90 -20.08 25.75
N THR A 275 33.65 -18.86 26.25
CA THR A 275 34.53 -17.64 26.31
C THR A 275 35.59 -17.42 25.20
N GLU A 276 35.93 -16.22 24.71
CA GLU A 276 35.81 -14.84 25.21
C GLU A 276 36.45 -13.85 24.19
N SER A 277 36.02 -12.58 24.21
CA SER A 277 36.89 -11.36 24.18
C SER A 277 37.66 -11.01 22.87
N HIS A 278 38.00 -9.77 22.50
CA HIS A 278 37.74 -8.41 22.99
C HIS A 278 38.42 -7.41 22.01
N LEU A 279 37.92 -6.16 22.02
CA LEU A 279 38.63 -4.88 21.85
C LEU A 279 38.86 -4.25 20.45
N SER A 280 38.16 -3.14 20.29
CA SER A 280 38.34 -1.90 19.50
C SER A 280 39.65 -1.14 19.86
N PRO A 281 39.83 0.17 19.54
CA PRO A 281 39.41 1.03 18.41
C PRO A 281 40.57 1.94 17.89
N ALA A 282 40.21 2.87 16.98
CA ALA A 282 40.60 4.30 16.99
C ALA A 282 41.49 4.83 15.85
N GLY A 283 41.03 5.94 15.26
CA GLY A 283 41.89 7.11 15.01
C GLY A 283 41.75 7.82 13.66
N GLY A 284 41.29 9.07 13.69
CA GLY A 284 41.93 10.16 12.93
C GLY A 284 41.20 10.73 11.71
N THR A 285 40.62 11.92 11.90
CA THR A 285 40.17 12.94 10.91
C THR A 285 41.39 13.62 10.20
N PRO A 286 41.32 14.70 9.37
CA PRO A 286 40.21 15.51 8.82
C PRO A 286 40.36 16.01 7.34
N ASP A 287 39.26 16.57 6.80
CA ASP A 287 39.07 17.81 5.99
C ASP A 287 39.92 18.15 4.73
N THR A 288 39.24 18.57 3.63
CA THR A 288 39.37 19.89 2.93
C THR A 288 38.84 19.88 1.46
N GLY A 289 37.96 20.84 1.11
CA GLY A 289 38.11 21.61 -0.16
C GLY A 289 37.12 21.51 -1.36
N ALA A 290 35.99 22.21 -1.30
CA ALA A 290 35.04 22.76 -2.31
C ALA A 290 35.57 23.81 -3.28
N PRO A 291 35.70 23.54 -4.58
CA PRO A 291 35.69 24.58 -5.60
C PRO A 291 34.25 24.99 -5.99
N THR A 292 34.06 26.31 -6.19
CA THR A 292 32.88 26.94 -6.81
C THR A 292 33.13 27.25 -8.30
N PHE A 293 32.11 27.10 -9.16
CA PHE A 293 32.18 27.34 -10.62
C PHE A 293 31.29 28.51 -11.11
N PRO A 294 31.57 29.11 -12.30
CA PRO A 294 31.03 30.41 -12.74
C PRO A 294 29.68 30.33 -13.45
N ALA A 295 28.91 31.42 -13.34
CA ALA A 295 27.55 31.60 -13.85
C ALA A 295 27.45 31.63 -15.39
N GLY A 296 27.10 30.50 -16.00
CA GLY A 296 26.49 30.44 -17.33
C GLY A 296 24.99 30.76 -17.26
N GLN A 297 24.42 31.26 -18.37
CA GLN A 297 23.01 31.64 -18.47
C GLN A 297 22.12 30.41 -18.22
N ARG A 298 21.48 30.35 -17.05
CA ARG A 298 20.68 29.22 -16.58
C ARG A 298 19.46 29.03 -17.48
N LEU A 299 19.43 27.94 -18.25
CA LEU A 299 18.36 27.64 -19.24
C LEU A 299 17.23 26.78 -18.66
N ALA A 300 17.46 26.16 -17.50
CA ALA A 300 16.51 25.31 -16.80
C ALA A 300 16.43 25.73 -15.32
N ASP A 301 15.23 25.72 -14.76
CA ASP A 301 14.99 25.94 -13.34
C ASP A 301 14.33 24.71 -12.74
N VAL A 302 14.70 24.36 -11.50
CA VAL A 302 14.02 23.32 -10.73
C VAL A 302 12.65 23.84 -10.30
N VAL A 303 11.61 23.09 -10.66
CA VAL A 303 10.19 23.40 -10.36
C VAL A 303 9.56 22.38 -9.41
N ARG A 304 10.23 21.25 -9.15
CA ARG A 304 9.85 20.28 -8.12
C ARG A 304 11.11 19.72 -7.48
N GLY A 305 11.17 19.71 -6.15
CA GLY A 305 12.29 19.12 -5.42
C GLY A 305 13.55 19.99 -5.39
N PRO A 306 14.73 19.39 -5.13
CA PRO A 306 14.98 17.95 -5.09
C PRO A 306 14.33 17.22 -3.91
N TYR A 307 14.13 15.92 -4.03
CA TYR A 307 13.61 15.06 -2.96
C TYR A 307 14.21 13.65 -3.02
N LEU A 308 14.13 12.92 -1.90
CA LEU A 308 14.84 11.67 -1.65
C LEU A 308 13.88 10.47 -1.58
N GLN A 309 14.27 9.37 -2.22
CA GLN A 309 13.48 8.14 -2.33
C GLN A 309 14.38 6.90 -2.17
N SER A 310 13.79 5.75 -1.81
CA SER A 310 14.45 4.43 -1.80
C SER A 310 15.87 4.43 -1.19
N GLY A 311 16.02 5.07 -0.02
CA GLY A 311 17.29 5.15 0.69
C GLY A 311 17.69 3.80 1.29
N THR A 312 18.92 3.36 1.02
CA THR A 312 19.48 2.10 1.55
C THR A 312 20.80 2.39 2.27
N PRO A 313 21.44 1.38 2.90
CA PRO A 313 22.78 1.54 3.44
C PRO A 313 23.82 1.96 2.40
N THR A 314 23.61 1.66 1.12
CA THR A 314 24.64 1.87 0.09
C THR A 314 24.16 2.65 -1.13
N SER A 315 22.92 3.12 -1.12
CA SER A 315 22.32 3.86 -2.23
C SER A 315 21.31 4.90 -1.77
N MET A 316 21.02 5.85 -2.65
CA MET A 316 19.98 6.87 -2.48
C MET A 316 19.42 7.24 -3.85
N VAL A 317 18.10 7.34 -3.99
CA VAL A 317 17.48 7.89 -5.20
C VAL A 317 17.20 9.37 -4.99
N VAL A 318 17.70 10.21 -5.90
CA VAL A 318 17.50 11.65 -5.90
C VAL A 318 16.63 12.02 -7.10
N LYS A 319 15.49 12.69 -6.83
CA LYS A 319 14.53 13.10 -7.86
C LYS A 319 14.31 14.61 -7.86
N TRP A 320 14.03 15.19 -9.04
CA TRP A 320 13.63 16.58 -9.20
C TRP A 320 12.94 16.78 -10.57
N ARG A 321 12.24 17.91 -10.74
CA ARG A 321 11.68 18.34 -12.02
C ARG A 321 12.23 19.68 -12.46
N THR A 322 12.44 19.85 -13.76
CA THR A 322 12.81 21.12 -14.39
C THR A 322 11.72 21.66 -15.34
N ASN A 323 11.69 22.98 -15.54
CA ASN A 323 10.74 23.63 -16.47
C ASN A 323 11.05 23.36 -17.97
N THR A 324 12.28 23.00 -18.30
CA THR A 324 12.74 22.70 -19.66
C THR A 324 13.50 21.38 -19.66
N ALA A 325 13.43 20.62 -20.74
CA ALA A 325 14.00 19.27 -20.75
C ALA A 325 15.53 19.29 -20.89
N THR A 326 16.26 18.71 -19.93
CA THR A 326 17.73 18.68 -19.89
C THR A 326 18.26 17.28 -19.54
N ASN A 327 19.58 17.10 -19.55
CA ASN A 327 20.21 15.90 -18.97
C ASN A 327 20.25 16.01 -17.44
N SER A 328 20.44 14.90 -16.75
CA SER A 328 20.43 14.86 -15.28
C SER A 328 21.84 14.73 -14.74
N VAL A 329 22.20 15.54 -13.74
CA VAL A 329 23.47 15.43 -13.01
C VAL A 329 23.23 15.61 -11.51
N VAL A 330 23.84 14.74 -10.70
CA VAL A 330 23.91 14.87 -9.24
C VAL A 330 25.37 14.91 -8.82
N TRP A 331 25.77 15.99 -8.15
CA TRP A 331 27.05 16.09 -7.45
C TRP A 331 26.85 15.78 -5.98
N TYR A 332 27.74 14.98 -5.38
CA TYR A 332 27.62 14.61 -3.98
C TYR A 332 28.98 14.40 -3.30
N GLY A 333 29.02 14.53 -1.97
CA GLY A 333 30.26 14.37 -1.21
C GLY A 333 30.15 14.70 0.27
N PRO A 334 31.27 14.75 1.01
CA PRO A 334 31.26 14.87 2.46
C PRO A 334 30.90 16.25 3.01
N SER A 335 30.87 17.31 2.19
CA SER A 335 30.50 18.66 2.66
C SER A 335 29.93 19.58 1.55
N PRO A 336 29.36 20.74 1.92
CA PRO A 336 29.02 21.90 1.11
C PRO A 336 29.51 21.99 -0.35
N ALA A 337 30.74 22.40 -0.59
CA ALA A 337 31.85 22.45 0.33
C ALA A 337 32.86 21.35 -0.01
N ASN A 338 32.46 20.18 -0.52
CA ASN A 338 33.31 19.18 -1.18
C ASN A 338 32.46 18.13 -1.93
N LEU A 339 31.83 18.49 -3.05
CA LEU A 339 31.01 17.56 -3.85
C LEU A 339 31.88 16.84 -4.91
N THR A 340 32.75 15.93 -4.46
CA THR A 340 33.77 15.29 -5.31
C THR A 340 33.25 14.19 -6.24
N GLN A 341 32.04 13.68 -5.99
CA GLN A 341 31.46 12.59 -6.77
C GLN A 341 30.37 13.13 -7.68
N VAL A 342 30.21 12.50 -8.85
CA VAL A 342 29.24 12.90 -9.87
C VAL A 342 28.53 11.65 -10.38
N ALA A 343 27.21 11.72 -10.46
CA ALA A 343 26.37 10.74 -11.15
C ALA A 343 25.60 11.47 -12.26
N GLU A 344 25.56 10.88 -13.45
CA GLU A 344 25.05 11.54 -14.65
C GLU A 344 24.14 10.60 -15.43
N GLN A 345 23.06 11.15 -15.98
CA GLN A 345 22.19 10.45 -16.92
C GLN A 345 22.05 11.29 -18.19
N SER A 346 22.46 10.72 -19.33
CA SER A 346 22.34 11.36 -20.64
C SER A 346 20.89 11.37 -21.14
N GLY A 347 20.58 12.21 -22.13
CA GLY A 347 19.23 12.35 -22.71
C GLY A 347 18.39 13.43 -22.04
N SER A 348 17.47 14.03 -22.81
CA SER A 348 16.67 15.19 -22.41
C SER A 348 15.33 14.77 -21.79
N ARG A 349 15.05 15.25 -20.58
CA ARG A 349 13.84 14.95 -19.79
C ARG A 349 13.51 16.11 -18.84
N ARG A 350 12.28 16.18 -18.35
CA ARG A 350 11.87 17.14 -17.32
C ARG A 350 11.83 16.54 -15.93
N ASP A 351 11.41 15.28 -15.83
CA ASP A 351 11.47 14.49 -14.61
C ASP A 351 12.80 13.75 -14.56
N HIS A 352 13.58 14.06 -13.53
CA HIS A 352 14.93 13.57 -13.34
C HIS A 352 14.94 12.62 -12.14
N GLU A 353 15.64 11.51 -12.32
CA GLU A 353 15.85 10.51 -11.29
C GLU A 353 17.26 9.93 -11.45
N ILE A 354 18.05 9.96 -10.39
CA ILE A 354 19.37 9.33 -10.36
C ILE A 354 19.50 8.51 -9.08
N ALA A 355 19.77 7.21 -9.26
CA ALA A 355 20.19 6.32 -8.19
C ALA A 355 21.71 6.46 -7.96
N LEU A 356 22.07 6.99 -6.79
CA LEU A 356 23.44 6.99 -6.27
C LEU A 356 23.73 5.62 -5.67
N SER A 357 24.89 5.03 -5.95
CA SER A 357 25.28 3.70 -5.46
C SER A 357 26.72 3.69 -4.96
N GLY A 358 27.11 2.65 -4.23
CA GLY A 358 28.46 2.53 -3.65
C GLY A 358 28.70 3.48 -2.47
N LEU A 359 27.63 3.97 -1.85
CA LEU A 359 27.70 4.86 -0.70
C LEU A 359 28.09 4.09 0.57
N SER A 360 28.69 4.78 1.53
CA SER A 360 28.97 4.21 2.85
C SER A 360 27.71 4.20 3.71
N PRO A 361 27.41 3.11 4.45
CA PRO A 361 26.29 3.05 5.37
C PRO A 361 26.31 4.10 6.46
N ASN A 362 25.12 4.48 6.93
CA ASN A 362 24.92 5.40 8.05
C ASN A 362 25.70 6.74 7.93
N THR A 363 25.94 7.20 6.70
CA THR A 363 26.86 8.29 6.40
C THR A 363 26.11 9.46 5.80
N ARG A 364 26.45 10.67 6.26
CA ARG A 364 25.92 11.91 5.71
C ARG A 364 26.64 12.28 4.40
N TYR A 365 25.86 12.56 3.36
CA TYR A 365 26.31 13.09 2.09
C TYR A 365 25.58 14.39 1.79
N TYR A 366 26.31 15.41 1.37
CA TYR A 366 25.75 16.63 0.80
C TYR A 366 25.61 16.47 -0.70
N TYR A 367 24.63 17.15 -1.30
CA TYR A 367 24.37 17.02 -2.73
C TYR A 367 23.89 18.30 -3.41
N ALA A 368 24.00 18.30 -4.74
CA ALA A 368 23.43 19.28 -5.64
C ALA A 368 22.90 18.57 -6.89
N VAL A 369 21.80 19.07 -7.46
CA VAL A 369 21.19 18.57 -8.70
C VAL A 369 21.33 19.60 -9.81
N GLY A 370 21.41 19.15 -11.04
CA GLY A 370 21.46 20.02 -12.20
C GLY A 370 21.63 19.29 -13.51
N ASP A 371 22.32 19.92 -14.45
CA ASP A 371 22.53 19.43 -15.81
C ASP A 371 23.97 19.67 -16.30
N SER A 372 24.24 19.40 -17.58
CA SER A 372 25.57 19.63 -18.17
C SER A 372 26.01 21.10 -18.18
N GLY A 373 25.08 22.05 -18.00
CA GLY A 373 25.33 23.47 -17.84
C GLY A 373 25.71 23.89 -16.42
N GLY A 374 25.48 23.04 -15.41
CA GLY A 374 25.92 23.25 -14.03
C GLY A 374 24.86 22.90 -12.97
N MET A 375 25.15 23.27 -11.72
CA MET A 375 24.25 23.05 -10.59
C MET A 375 23.02 23.95 -10.70
N LEU A 376 21.84 23.37 -10.51
CA LEU A 376 20.57 24.08 -10.46
C LEU A 376 20.10 24.27 -9.01
N ALA A 377 20.13 23.23 -8.17
CA ALA A 377 19.74 23.35 -6.76
C ALA A 377 20.68 22.55 -5.85
N GLY A 378 20.84 22.96 -4.60
CA GLY A 378 21.69 22.29 -3.60
C GLY A 378 23.03 22.96 -3.35
N SER A 379 24.02 22.19 -2.89
CA SER A 379 25.32 22.70 -2.42
C SER A 379 25.20 23.62 -1.19
N THR A 380 24.22 23.36 -0.32
CA THR A 380 24.01 24.10 0.93
C THR A 380 24.06 23.17 2.14
N PRO A 381 24.24 23.69 3.37
CA PRO A 381 24.21 22.88 4.59
C PRO A 381 22.93 22.06 4.82
N ASN A 382 21.83 22.42 4.16
CA ASN A 382 20.53 21.75 4.32
C ASN A 382 20.26 20.71 3.22
N HIS A 383 21.05 20.69 2.14
CA HIS A 383 20.94 19.66 1.10
C HIS A 383 21.89 18.52 1.42
N PHE A 384 21.44 17.63 2.28
CA PHE A 384 22.17 16.43 2.64
C PHE A 384 21.21 15.28 2.82
N PHE A 385 21.65 14.06 2.60
CA PHE A 385 20.94 12.87 3.06
C PHE A 385 21.86 12.06 3.96
N ARG A 386 21.28 11.17 4.77
CA ARG A 386 22.01 10.14 5.47
C ARG A 386 21.61 8.79 4.89
N THR A 387 22.58 8.01 4.41
CA THR A 387 22.29 6.62 4.01
C THR A 387 21.76 5.83 5.20
N SER A 388 20.88 4.88 4.93
CA SER A 388 20.26 4.10 6.00
C SER A 388 21.33 3.38 6.84
N PRO A 389 21.12 3.22 8.14
CA PRO A 389 21.96 2.33 8.93
C PRO A 389 21.85 0.90 8.41
N PRO A 390 22.91 0.08 8.50
CA PRO A 390 22.79 -1.35 8.21
C PRO A 390 21.61 -1.97 8.99
N PRO A 391 20.85 -2.91 8.38
CA PRO A 391 19.77 -3.60 9.06
C PRO A 391 20.23 -4.23 10.39
N GLY A 392 19.42 -4.14 11.44
CA GLY A 392 19.74 -4.53 12.82
C GLY A 392 20.53 -3.51 13.64
N THR A 393 20.90 -2.35 13.09
CA THR A 393 21.62 -1.31 13.85
C THR A 393 20.76 -0.75 14.97
N ILE A 394 21.30 -0.68 16.19
CA ILE A 394 20.66 -0.01 17.33
C ILE A 394 21.13 1.44 17.36
N GLN A 395 20.23 2.35 17.02
CA GLN A 395 20.42 3.80 17.12
C GLN A 395 19.06 4.50 17.26
N PRO A 396 19.03 5.78 17.68
CA PRO A 396 17.81 6.57 17.59
C PRO A 396 17.36 6.67 16.15
N VAL A 397 16.07 6.41 15.93
CA VAL A 397 15.37 6.62 14.66
C VAL A 397 14.18 7.52 14.93
N ARG A 398 14.00 8.55 14.10
CA ARG A 398 12.78 9.37 14.07
C ARG A 398 12.13 9.36 12.71
N ALA A 399 10.86 8.99 12.67
CA ALA A 399 10.03 9.16 11.49
C ALA A 399 8.91 10.20 11.76
N TRP A 400 8.70 11.09 10.80
CA TRP A 400 7.52 11.92 10.73
C TRP A 400 6.42 11.17 9.98
N VAL A 401 5.24 11.03 10.55
CA VAL A 401 4.12 10.29 9.94
C VAL A 401 2.96 11.23 9.66
N LEU A 402 2.48 11.21 8.42
CA LEU A 402 1.43 12.07 7.89
C LEU A 402 0.36 11.22 7.20
N GLY A 403 -0.89 11.29 7.62
CA GLY A 403 -2.03 10.71 6.90
C GLY A 403 -2.95 11.80 6.37
N ASP A 404 -3.39 11.65 5.11
CA ASP A 404 -4.39 12.54 4.51
C ASP A 404 -3.90 13.99 4.44
N CYS A 405 -2.61 14.15 4.19
CA CYS A 405 -1.90 15.43 4.21
C CYS A 405 -2.01 16.22 2.89
N GLY A 406 -2.71 15.67 1.90
CA GLY A 406 -2.71 16.13 0.52
C GLY A 406 -3.55 17.37 0.21
N THR A 407 -4.10 18.06 1.21
CA THR A 407 -5.14 19.11 1.01
C THR A 407 -4.58 20.41 0.42
N ALA A 408 -3.26 20.60 0.44
CA ALA A 408 -2.56 21.79 -0.05
C ALA A 408 -3.00 23.14 0.57
N ASP A 409 -3.67 23.09 1.73
CA ASP A 409 -4.29 24.25 2.37
C ASP A 409 -3.55 24.69 3.63
N GLN A 410 -4.20 25.58 4.40
CA GLN A 410 -3.58 26.14 5.60
C GLN A 410 -3.52 25.12 6.74
N ASP A 411 -4.48 24.21 6.82
CA ASP A 411 -4.52 23.20 7.88
C ASP A 411 -3.33 22.25 7.74
N ALA A 412 -3.02 21.80 6.52
CA ALA A 412 -1.81 21.01 6.24
C ALA A 412 -0.51 21.77 6.59
N ARG A 413 -0.45 23.08 6.30
CA ARG A 413 0.70 23.93 6.66
C ARG A 413 0.84 24.10 8.18
N ASP A 414 -0.26 24.25 8.90
CA ASP A 414 -0.26 24.37 10.36
C ASP A 414 0.19 23.06 11.02
N VAL A 415 -0.19 21.90 10.46
CA VAL A 415 0.30 20.59 10.92
C VAL A 415 1.81 20.45 10.68
N ARG A 416 2.30 20.85 9.49
CA ARG A 416 3.73 20.91 9.20
C ARG A 416 4.47 21.79 10.22
N ASP A 417 4.00 23.01 10.41
CA ASP A 417 4.65 23.98 11.29
C ASP A 417 4.66 23.49 12.74
N GLY A 418 3.59 22.81 13.18
CA GLY A 418 3.54 22.11 14.46
C GLY A 418 4.62 21.03 14.60
N TYR A 419 4.80 20.18 13.59
CA TYR A 419 5.88 19.19 13.59
C TYR A 419 7.27 19.86 13.60
N TYR A 420 7.47 20.94 12.85
CA TYR A 420 8.75 21.66 12.84
C TYR A 420 9.05 22.30 14.20
N ALA A 421 8.03 22.86 14.86
CA ALA A 421 8.16 23.38 16.22
C ALA A 421 8.53 22.27 17.23
N TYR A 422 7.93 21.08 17.09
CA TYR A 422 8.24 19.91 17.92
C TYR A 422 9.66 19.38 17.68
N ALA A 423 10.02 19.11 16.42
CA ALA A 423 11.29 18.51 16.05
C ALA A 423 12.48 19.46 16.25
N GLY A 424 12.27 20.77 16.03
CA GLY A 424 13.31 21.78 16.07
C GLY A 424 14.47 21.44 15.13
N ASN A 425 15.69 21.41 15.66
CA ASN A 425 16.91 21.08 14.89
C ASN A 425 17.26 19.59 14.89
N GLN A 426 16.43 18.74 15.49
CA GLN A 426 16.69 17.30 15.51
C GLN A 426 16.36 16.71 14.14
N LEU A 427 17.23 15.81 13.66
CA LEU A 427 17.06 15.18 12.37
C LEU A 427 15.78 14.33 12.35
N THR A 428 14.99 14.50 11.31
CA THR A 428 13.97 13.53 10.89
C THR A 428 14.65 12.57 9.93
N ASP A 429 14.64 11.28 10.22
CA ASP A 429 15.31 10.29 9.37
C ASP A 429 14.42 9.91 8.18
N LEU A 430 13.10 9.78 8.44
CA LEU A 430 12.11 9.27 7.52
C LEU A 430 10.84 10.14 7.52
N ILE A 431 10.17 10.24 6.38
CA ILE A 431 8.79 10.73 6.27
C ILE A 431 7.94 9.56 5.80
N LEU A 432 6.87 9.23 6.52
CA LEU A 432 5.92 8.17 6.19
C LEU A 432 4.59 8.81 5.83
N LEU A 433 4.13 8.64 4.60
CA LEU A 433 2.83 9.11 4.15
C LEU A 433 1.84 7.95 4.12
N LEU A 434 0.71 8.12 4.80
CA LEU A 434 -0.30 7.09 5.04
C LEU A 434 -1.42 7.10 3.98
N GLY A 435 -1.15 7.62 2.77
CA GLY A 435 -2.11 7.70 1.69
C GLY A 435 -2.92 9.00 1.70
N ASP A 436 -3.61 9.23 0.60
CA ASP A 436 -4.26 10.50 0.26
C ASP A 436 -3.25 11.66 0.31
N ASN A 437 -2.16 11.43 -0.42
CA ASN A 437 -0.99 12.33 -0.43
C ASN A 437 -1.25 13.57 -1.30
N ALA A 438 -2.25 13.50 -2.17
CA ALA A 438 -2.76 14.60 -2.96
C ALA A 438 -4.27 14.44 -3.18
N TYR A 439 -5.02 15.53 -2.98
CA TYR A 439 -6.47 15.58 -3.24
C TYR A 439 -6.79 16.35 -4.53
N ASP A 440 -7.83 15.99 -5.28
CA ASP A 440 -8.81 14.92 -4.97
C ASP A 440 -8.67 13.67 -5.85
N ASP A 441 -8.05 13.77 -7.02
CA ASP A 441 -7.89 12.62 -7.92
C ASP A 441 -6.40 12.23 -8.06
N GLY A 442 -5.53 12.73 -7.15
CA GLY A 442 -4.11 12.34 -7.11
C GLY A 442 -3.32 12.78 -8.34
N THR A 443 -3.75 13.85 -9.02
CA THR A 443 -3.14 14.30 -10.27
C THR A 443 -1.73 14.86 -10.03
N ASP A 444 -0.89 14.89 -11.06
CA ASP A 444 0.47 15.44 -10.96
C ASP A 444 0.48 16.92 -10.49
N SER A 445 -0.55 17.69 -10.85
CA SER A 445 -0.73 19.06 -10.37
C SER A 445 -1.11 19.08 -8.90
N GLU A 446 -2.00 18.22 -8.43
CA GLU A 446 -2.40 18.19 -7.02
C GLU A 446 -1.20 17.79 -6.15
N TYR A 447 -0.43 16.79 -6.56
CA TYR A 447 0.85 16.46 -5.93
C TYR A 447 1.84 17.61 -5.87
N GLN A 448 1.94 18.39 -6.96
CA GLN A 448 2.79 19.57 -7.00
C GLN A 448 2.46 20.52 -5.85
N HIS A 449 1.17 20.86 -5.68
CA HIS A 449 0.73 21.80 -4.66
C HIS A 449 0.78 21.20 -3.24
N ALA A 450 0.40 19.92 -3.12
CA ALA A 450 0.26 19.23 -1.85
C ALA A 450 1.59 18.85 -1.19
N ILE A 451 2.67 18.66 -1.97
CA ILE A 451 3.95 18.20 -1.44
C ILE A 451 5.08 19.18 -1.69
N PHE A 452 5.09 19.86 -2.85
CA PHE A 452 6.28 20.53 -3.39
C PHE A 452 6.17 22.05 -3.54
N GLU A 453 5.07 22.67 -3.12
CA GLU A 453 4.88 24.12 -3.19
C GLU A 453 4.47 24.71 -1.84
N ASN A 454 5.47 25.20 -1.11
CA ASN A 454 5.30 25.73 0.25
C ASN A 454 4.62 24.71 1.18
N MET A 455 5.07 23.46 1.09
CA MET A 455 4.64 22.38 1.96
C MET A 455 5.85 21.72 2.63
N TYR A 456 6.38 20.61 2.12
CA TYR A 456 7.33 19.78 2.87
C TYR A 456 8.80 19.89 2.40
N GLU A 457 9.12 20.83 1.50
CA GLU A 457 10.42 20.89 0.79
C GLU A 457 11.63 20.93 1.73
N GLU A 458 11.52 21.59 2.88
CA GLU A 458 12.59 21.67 3.88
C GLU A 458 12.97 20.30 4.46
N GLN A 459 12.02 19.37 4.57
CA GLN A 459 12.30 18.00 5.00
C GLN A 459 12.63 17.09 3.83
N LEU A 460 12.03 17.29 2.65
CA LEU A 460 12.24 16.45 1.47
C LEU A 460 13.69 16.46 0.96
N ILE A 461 14.44 17.55 1.21
CA ILE A 461 15.86 17.64 0.85
C ILE A 461 16.80 16.94 1.85
N GLN A 462 16.26 16.40 2.96
CA GLN A 462 17.07 15.76 4.02
C GLN A 462 16.57 14.40 4.53
N SER A 463 15.28 14.13 4.38
CA SER A 463 14.60 12.92 4.86
C SER A 463 14.11 12.08 3.68
N VAL A 464 14.20 10.77 3.80
CA VAL A 464 13.66 9.85 2.79
C VAL A 464 12.17 9.70 2.99
N MET A 465 11.41 9.91 1.92
CA MET A 465 9.95 9.79 1.94
C MET A 465 9.51 8.41 1.47
N TRP A 466 8.62 7.80 2.26
CA TRP A 466 8.00 6.51 2.03
C TRP A 466 6.48 6.69 2.05
N SER A 467 5.78 6.06 1.13
CA SER A 467 4.34 6.29 0.97
C SER A 467 3.59 4.99 0.68
N THR A 468 2.38 4.91 1.21
CA THR A 468 1.30 4.09 0.66
C THR A 468 0.39 5.00 -0.17
N PRO A 469 -0.30 4.48 -1.20
CA PRO A 469 -1.41 5.19 -1.82
C PRO A 469 -2.69 5.04 -0.99
N GLY A 470 -3.53 6.08 -1.02
CA GLY A 470 -4.92 6.10 -0.56
C GLY A 470 -5.90 6.15 -1.73
N ASN A 471 -7.20 6.26 -1.44
CA ASN A 471 -8.21 6.24 -2.50
C ASN A 471 -8.12 7.47 -3.41
N HIS A 472 -7.76 8.64 -2.89
CA HIS A 472 -7.61 9.84 -3.70
C HIS A 472 -6.37 9.78 -4.62
N ASP A 473 -5.33 9.03 -4.23
CA ASP A 473 -4.15 8.84 -5.09
C ASP A 473 -4.46 8.04 -6.36
N TYR A 474 -5.43 7.12 -6.29
CA TYR A 474 -5.85 6.27 -7.40
C TYR A 474 -6.84 6.92 -8.35
N GLY A 475 -7.32 8.14 -8.09
CA GLY A 475 -8.17 8.88 -9.02
C GLY A 475 -7.50 9.10 -10.40
N SER A 476 -6.17 9.08 -10.45
CA SER A 476 -5.38 9.20 -11.69
C SER A 476 -4.16 8.28 -11.75
N ALA A 477 -4.08 7.29 -10.86
CA ALA A 477 -3.05 6.26 -10.85
C ALA A 477 -3.68 4.85 -10.88
N SER A 478 -2.87 3.83 -11.18
CA SER A 478 -3.34 2.44 -11.15
C SER A 478 -2.26 1.52 -10.61
N ALA A 479 -2.59 0.72 -9.60
CA ALA A 479 -1.65 -0.26 -9.03
C ALA A 479 -1.33 -1.38 -10.02
N SER A 480 -2.28 -1.72 -10.89
CA SER A 480 -2.22 -2.90 -11.76
C SER A 480 -1.15 -2.80 -12.85
N ASP A 481 -0.90 -1.59 -13.35
CA ASP A 481 0.10 -1.28 -14.36
C ASP A 481 1.19 -0.31 -13.87
N GLN A 482 1.10 0.15 -12.61
CA GLN A 482 2.02 1.09 -11.97
C GLN A 482 2.18 2.37 -12.81
N THR A 483 1.05 2.92 -13.26
CA THR A 483 1.01 4.16 -14.04
C THR A 483 0.32 5.28 -13.30
N GLY A 484 0.64 6.51 -13.69
CA GLY A 484 0.03 7.72 -13.16
C GLY A 484 0.89 8.42 -12.12
N PRO A 485 0.44 9.58 -11.63
CA PRO A 485 1.29 10.51 -10.90
C PRO A 485 1.92 9.94 -9.63
N TYR A 486 1.20 9.09 -8.88
CA TYR A 486 1.76 8.39 -7.72
C TYR A 486 3.05 7.62 -8.11
N PHE A 487 2.97 6.80 -9.14
CA PHE A 487 4.07 5.95 -9.59
C PHE A 487 5.15 6.69 -10.39
N ASP A 488 4.85 7.89 -10.92
CA ASP A 488 5.85 8.75 -11.55
C ASP A 488 6.68 9.52 -10.51
N ILE A 489 6.02 9.97 -9.43
CA ILE A 489 6.61 10.82 -8.39
C ILE A 489 7.41 9.99 -7.40
N PHE A 490 6.85 8.90 -6.92
CA PHE A 490 7.53 8.05 -5.96
C PHE A 490 8.39 6.99 -6.64
N THR A 491 9.39 6.48 -5.91
CA THR A 491 10.18 5.34 -6.34
C THR A 491 10.42 4.45 -5.15
N PHE A 492 9.90 3.23 -5.22
CA PHE A 492 9.88 2.28 -4.09
C PHE A 492 10.57 0.95 -4.43
N PRO A 493 11.07 0.22 -3.42
CA PRO A 493 11.95 -0.93 -3.57
C PRO A 493 11.20 -2.19 -3.99
N LYS A 494 10.58 -2.17 -5.17
CA LYS A 494 9.81 -3.32 -5.70
C LYS A 494 10.65 -4.59 -5.88
N ASN A 495 11.99 -4.47 -5.90
CA ASN A 495 12.91 -5.61 -5.97
C ASN A 495 13.49 -5.98 -4.59
N GLY A 496 12.95 -5.45 -3.48
CA GLY A 496 13.46 -5.68 -2.13
C GLY A 496 14.82 -5.03 -1.86
N GLU A 497 15.25 -4.08 -2.70
CA GLU A 497 16.59 -3.49 -2.66
C GLU A 497 16.85 -2.62 -1.42
N ALA A 498 15.80 -2.22 -0.69
CA ALA A 498 15.89 -1.48 0.57
C ALA A 498 15.65 -2.34 1.82
N GLY A 499 15.56 -3.67 1.68
CA GLY A 499 15.15 -4.59 2.75
C GLY A 499 13.85 -5.32 2.39
N GLY A 500 13.60 -6.42 3.09
CA GLY A 500 12.46 -7.29 2.80
C GLY A 500 12.57 -8.10 1.51
N LEU A 501 11.49 -8.77 1.14
CA LEU A 501 11.36 -9.57 -0.08
C LEU A 501 10.84 -8.73 -1.25
N PRO A 502 11.26 -9.04 -2.50
CA PRO A 502 10.70 -8.41 -3.69
C PRO A 502 9.18 -8.61 -3.78
N SER A 503 8.42 -7.51 -3.80
CA SER A 503 6.98 -7.53 -4.07
C SER A 503 6.68 -7.52 -5.57
N GLY A 504 7.62 -7.04 -6.39
CA GLY A 504 7.43 -6.85 -7.83
C GLY A 504 6.60 -5.61 -8.19
N THR A 505 6.18 -4.81 -7.21
CA THR A 505 5.38 -3.60 -7.40
C THR A 505 5.75 -2.49 -6.42
N GLU A 506 5.51 -1.24 -6.81
CA GLU A 506 5.66 -0.06 -5.96
C GLU A 506 4.38 0.27 -5.17
N ALA A 507 3.29 -0.48 -5.38
CA ALA A 507 2.02 -0.31 -4.66
C ALA A 507 2.11 -0.82 -3.21
N TYR A 508 2.79 -1.94 -3.00
CA TYR A 508 3.09 -2.52 -1.69
C TYR A 508 4.51 -3.08 -1.69
N TYR A 509 5.23 -2.85 -0.60
CA TYR A 509 6.65 -3.15 -0.48
C TYR A 509 7.07 -3.08 0.98
N SER A 510 8.31 -3.46 1.28
CA SER A 510 8.90 -3.28 2.60
C SER A 510 10.31 -2.72 2.50
N PHE A 511 10.81 -2.23 3.63
CA PHE A 511 12.18 -1.74 3.74
C PHE A 511 12.67 -1.86 5.18
N ASP A 512 13.99 -1.97 5.32
CA ASP A 512 14.64 -1.99 6.63
C ASP A 512 15.31 -0.63 6.90
N TYR A 513 15.08 -0.11 8.09
CA TYR A 513 15.82 1.05 8.59
C TYR A 513 16.29 0.79 10.02
N ALA A 514 17.60 0.79 10.24
CA ALA A 514 18.18 0.42 11.53
C ALA A 514 17.66 -0.96 11.98
N ASN A 515 17.05 -1.07 13.17
CA ASN A 515 16.48 -2.31 13.71
C ASN A 515 14.96 -2.46 13.46
N ILE A 516 14.43 -1.75 12.46
CA ILE A 516 12.99 -1.69 12.13
C ILE A 516 12.77 -2.23 10.73
N HIS A 517 11.78 -3.12 10.60
CA HIS A 517 11.21 -3.55 9.34
C HIS A 517 9.87 -2.82 9.14
N PHE A 518 9.81 -2.02 8.09
CA PHE A 518 8.59 -1.33 7.69
C PHE A 518 7.90 -2.11 6.59
N VAL A 519 6.61 -2.35 6.75
CA VAL A 519 5.73 -2.97 5.76
C VAL A 519 4.74 -1.94 5.26
N VAL A 520 4.66 -1.76 3.94
CA VAL A 520 3.77 -0.81 3.28
C VAL A 520 2.77 -1.58 2.42
N LEU A 521 1.47 -1.41 2.69
CA LEU A 521 0.41 -2.15 2.01
C LEU A 521 -0.53 -1.22 1.26
N ASP A 522 -0.88 -1.59 0.03
CA ASP A 522 -1.96 -0.97 -0.72
C ASP A 522 -3.30 -1.53 -0.25
N SER A 523 -4.02 -0.72 0.52
CA SER A 523 -5.33 -1.07 1.07
C SER A 523 -6.49 -0.68 0.15
N HIS A 524 -6.23 -0.14 -1.05
CA HIS A 524 -7.27 0.34 -1.95
C HIS A 524 -7.42 -0.52 -3.21
N ASP A 525 -6.41 -0.55 -4.07
CA ASP A 525 -6.48 -1.10 -5.43
C ASP A 525 -6.05 -2.58 -5.47
N SER A 526 -5.06 -2.94 -4.64
CA SER A 526 -4.55 -4.30 -4.54
C SER A 526 -5.54 -5.23 -3.85
N GLY A 527 -5.50 -6.50 -4.26
CA GLY A 527 -6.31 -7.55 -3.63
C GLY A 527 -5.96 -7.76 -2.15
N ARG A 528 -6.98 -7.84 -1.29
CA ARG A 528 -6.89 -7.99 0.17
C ARG A 528 -7.52 -9.29 0.68
N GLU A 529 -7.84 -10.23 -0.22
CA GLU A 529 -8.37 -11.53 0.16
C GLU A 529 -7.23 -12.52 0.45
N PRO A 530 -7.46 -13.55 1.28
CA PRO A 530 -6.48 -14.60 1.51
C PRO A 530 -6.07 -15.24 0.17
N GLY A 531 -4.76 -15.23 -0.09
CA GLY A 531 -4.19 -15.76 -1.32
C GLY A 531 -3.93 -14.70 -2.39
N ASP A 532 -4.42 -13.46 -2.26
CA ASP A 532 -4.05 -12.39 -3.18
C ASP A 532 -2.55 -12.06 -3.10
N PRO A 533 -1.93 -11.51 -4.17
CA PRO A 533 -0.47 -11.42 -4.28
C PRO A 533 0.15 -10.60 -3.17
N MET A 534 -0.54 -9.54 -2.74
CA MET A 534 -0.10 -8.69 -1.63
C MET A 534 -0.06 -9.48 -0.33
N LEU A 535 -1.11 -10.24 0.02
CA LEU A 535 -1.15 -10.96 1.30
C LEU A 535 -0.21 -12.16 1.32
N VAL A 536 -0.04 -12.81 0.18
CA VAL A 536 0.96 -13.86 -0.03
C VAL A 536 2.37 -13.30 0.11
N TRP A 537 2.67 -12.16 -0.52
CA TRP A 537 3.97 -11.50 -0.37
C TRP A 537 4.18 -11.10 1.09
N LEU A 538 3.19 -10.48 1.73
CA LEU A 538 3.22 -10.05 3.12
C LEU A 538 3.56 -11.20 4.08
N GLU A 539 2.88 -12.34 3.97
CA GLU A 539 3.16 -13.51 4.79
C GLU A 539 4.62 -13.98 4.64
N ASN A 540 5.14 -13.99 3.41
CA ASN A 540 6.51 -14.40 3.14
C ASN A 540 7.54 -13.37 3.64
N ASP A 541 7.25 -12.08 3.47
CA ASP A 541 8.11 -10.99 3.88
C ASP A 541 8.26 -10.93 5.41
N LEU A 542 7.13 -11.00 6.11
CA LEU A 542 7.09 -11.11 7.57
C LEU A 542 7.81 -12.37 8.08
N ALA A 543 7.70 -13.49 7.37
CA ALA A 543 8.46 -14.70 7.72
C ALA A 543 9.96 -14.56 7.45
N ALA A 544 10.37 -13.64 6.56
CA ALA A 544 11.76 -13.40 6.18
C ALA A 544 12.46 -12.36 7.07
N THR A 545 11.76 -11.37 7.63
CA THR A 545 12.39 -10.29 8.39
C THR A 545 12.98 -10.70 9.74
N GLN A 546 14.23 -10.31 10.01
CA GLN A 546 14.91 -10.52 11.30
C GLN A 546 14.98 -9.24 12.15
N GLN A 547 14.31 -8.17 11.73
CA GLN A 547 14.35 -6.92 12.46
C GLN A 547 13.66 -7.05 13.81
N ASN A 548 14.12 -6.25 14.78
CA ASN A 548 13.53 -6.26 16.10
C ASN A 548 12.13 -5.67 16.07
N TRP A 549 11.93 -4.55 15.37
CA TRP A 549 10.64 -3.88 15.27
C TRP A 549 9.97 -4.20 13.94
N ILE A 550 8.67 -4.48 13.97
CA ILE A 550 7.84 -4.63 12.77
C ILE A 550 6.75 -3.58 12.84
N ILE A 551 6.77 -2.64 11.90
CA ILE A 551 5.80 -1.55 11.80
C ILE A 551 5.14 -1.63 10.43
N ALA A 552 3.82 -1.77 10.41
CA ALA A 552 3.06 -1.77 9.17
C ALA A 552 2.32 -0.44 9.00
N PHE A 553 2.21 0.04 7.76
CA PHE A 553 1.36 1.17 7.46
C PHE A 553 0.65 1.05 6.11
N PHE A 554 -0.59 1.53 6.07
CA PHE A 554 -1.49 1.47 4.93
C PHE A 554 -2.68 2.41 5.13
N HIS A 555 -3.36 2.81 4.06
CA HIS A 555 -4.35 3.88 4.14
C HIS A 555 -5.62 3.56 4.97
N HIS A 556 -6.37 2.50 4.63
CA HIS A 556 -7.69 2.22 5.22
C HIS A 556 -7.56 1.55 6.61
N PRO A 557 -8.08 2.15 7.71
CA PRO A 557 -7.86 1.66 9.06
C PRO A 557 -8.74 0.45 9.41
N PRO A 558 -8.20 -0.60 10.05
CA PRO A 558 -8.98 -1.78 10.46
C PRO A 558 -9.95 -1.47 11.62
N TYR A 559 -9.69 -0.39 12.36
CA TYR A 559 -10.50 0.10 13.46
C TYR A 559 -10.66 1.62 13.32
N SER A 560 -11.89 2.07 13.16
CA SER A 560 -12.26 3.48 13.11
C SER A 560 -13.76 3.65 13.32
N LYS A 561 -14.13 4.69 14.07
CA LYS A 561 -15.49 5.28 14.10
C LYS A 561 -15.38 6.80 13.89
N GLY A 562 -14.33 7.28 13.22
CA GLY A 562 -14.21 8.67 12.79
C GLY A 562 -15.14 8.98 11.62
N SER A 563 -14.63 9.66 10.60
CA SER A 563 -15.39 9.92 9.36
C SER A 563 -15.64 8.68 8.50
N HIS A 564 -15.03 7.56 8.87
CA HIS A 564 -15.14 6.26 8.23
C HIS A 564 -15.40 5.19 9.28
N ASP A 565 -16.30 4.28 8.99
CA ASP A 565 -16.79 3.25 9.90
C ASP A 565 -16.25 1.88 9.50
N SER A 566 -15.29 1.39 10.28
CA SER A 566 -14.67 0.08 10.07
C SER A 566 -15.61 -1.12 10.25
N ASP A 567 -16.84 -0.94 10.74
CA ASP A 567 -17.84 -2.02 10.78
C ASP A 567 -18.65 -2.15 9.48
N ASP A 568 -18.70 -1.09 8.67
CA ASP A 568 -19.60 -0.99 7.52
C ASP A 568 -18.86 -0.97 6.17
N GLU A 569 -17.60 -0.56 6.16
CA GLU A 569 -16.82 -0.37 4.94
C GLU A 569 -15.94 -1.58 4.58
N SER A 570 -16.18 -2.17 3.40
CA SER A 570 -15.55 -3.44 3.01
C SER A 570 -14.02 -3.40 3.03
N LYS A 571 -13.38 -2.33 2.56
CA LYS A 571 -11.91 -2.25 2.56
C LYS A 571 -11.32 -2.29 3.97
N LEU A 572 -11.96 -1.61 4.92
CA LEU A 572 -11.53 -1.58 6.32
C LEU A 572 -11.77 -2.95 6.97
N ILE A 573 -12.90 -3.59 6.65
CA ILE A 573 -13.22 -4.97 7.06
C ILE A 573 -12.18 -5.96 6.51
N ASP A 574 -11.83 -5.89 5.22
CA ASP A 574 -10.82 -6.76 4.60
C ASP A 574 -9.47 -6.61 5.31
N MET A 575 -9.03 -5.38 5.58
CA MET A 575 -7.79 -5.13 6.32
C MET A 575 -7.85 -5.70 7.73
N ARG A 576 -9.00 -5.59 8.41
CA ARG A 576 -9.20 -6.16 9.75
C ARG A 576 -9.20 -7.70 9.74
N GLU A 577 -9.93 -8.31 8.82
CA GLU A 577 -10.18 -9.76 8.81
C GLU A 577 -9.04 -10.56 8.16
N ASN A 578 -8.35 -10.00 7.16
CA ASN A 578 -7.37 -10.74 6.35
C ASN A 578 -5.93 -10.29 6.58
N VAL A 579 -5.69 -9.02 6.92
CA VAL A 579 -4.32 -8.49 7.09
C VAL A 579 -3.85 -8.55 8.54
N LEU A 580 -4.72 -8.17 9.50
CA LEU A 580 -4.32 -8.19 10.91
C LEU A 580 -3.89 -9.56 11.43
N PRO A 581 -4.53 -10.68 11.06
CA PRO A 581 -4.05 -11.99 11.49
C PRO A 581 -2.61 -12.28 11.04
N LEU A 582 -2.21 -11.83 9.84
CA LEU A 582 -0.85 -12.01 9.32
C LEU A 582 0.15 -11.15 10.10
N LEU A 583 -0.19 -9.88 10.31
CA LEU A 583 0.65 -8.93 11.06
C LEU A 583 0.83 -9.36 12.51
N GLU A 584 -0.25 -9.72 13.20
CA GLU A 584 -0.19 -10.17 14.59
C GLU A 584 0.55 -11.51 14.73
N ALA A 585 0.33 -12.46 13.81
CA ALA A 585 1.04 -13.74 13.84
C ALA A 585 2.56 -13.57 13.65
N ALA A 586 2.98 -12.56 12.89
CA ALA A 586 4.39 -12.18 12.74
C ALA A 586 4.94 -11.36 13.91
N GLY A 587 4.08 -10.90 14.81
CA GLY A 587 4.44 -10.06 15.94
C GLY A 587 4.65 -8.60 15.58
N ALA A 588 3.87 -8.05 14.64
CA ALA A 588 3.80 -6.61 14.36
C ALA A 588 3.56 -5.80 15.65
N ASP A 589 4.29 -4.69 15.82
CA ASP A 589 4.27 -3.86 17.03
C ASP A 589 3.31 -2.69 16.91
N LEU A 590 3.23 -2.12 15.71
CA LEU A 590 2.51 -0.90 15.44
C LEU A 590 1.92 -0.97 14.03
N VAL A 591 0.65 -0.56 13.91
CA VAL A 591 -0.04 -0.38 12.64
C VAL A 591 -0.51 1.07 12.53
N LEU A 592 -0.12 1.74 11.44
CA LEU A 592 -0.42 3.15 11.18
C LEU A 592 -1.32 3.29 9.96
N CYS A 593 -2.41 4.04 10.09
CA CYS A 593 -3.40 4.25 9.04
C CYS A 593 -3.83 5.71 8.91
N GLY A 594 -4.42 6.06 7.76
CA GLY A 594 -5.03 7.36 7.48
C GLY A 594 -6.54 7.23 7.29
N HIS A 595 -7.06 7.82 6.21
CA HIS A 595 -8.41 7.72 5.65
C HIS A 595 -9.52 8.34 6.51
N SER A 596 -9.61 7.96 7.78
CA SER A 596 -10.51 8.63 8.70
C SER A 596 -9.87 9.94 9.17
N HIS A 597 -10.53 11.07 8.91
CA HIS A 597 -10.00 12.41 9.18
C HIS A 597 -10.04 12.78 10.67
N SER A 598 -9.36 11.98 11.48
CA SER A 598 -9.27 12.08 12.93
C SER A 598 -7.98 11.40 13.43
N TYR A 599 -7.66 11.63 14.70
CA TYR A 599 -6.66 10.83 15.40
C TYR A 599 -7.36 9.83 16.30
N GLU A 600 -7.05 8.55 16.15
CA GLU A 600 -7.55 7.48 17.00
C GLU A 600 -6.42 6.52 17.36
N ARG A 601 -6.34 6.11 18.62
CA ARG A 601 -5.34 5.18 19.11
C ARG A 601 -6.00 4.07 19.92
N SER A 602 -5.67 2.83 19.56
CA SER A 602 -6.15 1.66 20.28
C SER A 602 -5.48 1.46 21.64
N PHE A 603 -6.11 0.63 22.47
CA PHE A 603 -5.40 -0.11 23.53
C PHE A 603 -4.32 -1.04 22.94
N PHE A 604 -3.58 -1.76 23.78
CA PHE A 604 -2.68 -2.81 23.32
C PHE A 604 -3.48 -4.09 23.05
N LEU A 605 -3.62 -4.47 21.78
CA LEU A 605 -4.58 -5.50 21.36
C LEU A 605 -3.89 -6.72 20.77
N ASN A 606 -4.59 -7.86 20.80
CA ASN A 606 -4.28 -9.02 19.99
C ASN A 606 -5.54 -9.87 19.76
N GLY A 607 -5.78 -10.28 18.51
CA GLY A 607 -6.74 -11.33 18.18
C GLY A 607 -8.20 -10.86 18.04
N HIS A 608 -8.43 -9.56 17.88
CA HIS A 608 -9.74 -9.04 17.49
C HIS A 608 -9.76 -8.84 15.97
N TYR A 609 -10.70 -9.47 15.26
CA TYR A 609 -10.82 -9.33 13.80
C TYR A 609 -12.26 -9.07 13.34
N GLY A 610 -13.24 -9.23 14.23
CA GLY A 610 -14.65 -8.99 13.94
C GLY A 610 -15.04 -7.52 14.13
N SER A 611 -16.33 -7.23 13.96
CA SER A 611 -16.89 -5.89 14.21
C SER A 611 -16.73 -5.44 15.67
N SER A 612 -16.87 -4.14 15.91
CA SER A 612 -16.71 -3.49 17.22
C SER A 612 -17.45 -4.19 18.36
N ASN A 613 -18.66 -4.69 18.12
CA ASN A 613 -19.50 -5.39 19.11
C ASN A 613 -19.04 -6.82 19.47
N THR A 614 -18.02 -7.35 18.79
CA THR A 614 -17.43 -8.67 19.06
C THR A 614 -16.18 -8.60 19.94
N LEU A 615 -15.78 -7.40 20.38
CA LEU A 615 -14.62 -7.21 21.24
C LEU A 615 -14.81 -7.93 22.59
N GLU A 616 -13.91 -8.87 22.88
CA GLU A 616 -13.85 -9.54 24.17
C GLU A 616 -12.75 -8.93 25.06
N PRO A 617 -12.93 -8.84 26.39
CA PRO A 617 -11.90 -8.28 27.29
C PRO A 617 -10.53 -8.95 27.18
N ALA A 618 -10.48 -10.23 26.80
CA ALA A 618 -9.22 -10.97 26.63
C ALA A 618 -8.40 -10.54 25.40
N MET A 619 -9.00 -9.82 24.45
CA MET A 619 -8.33 -9.28 23.27
C MET A 619 -7.59 -7.97 23.56
N ILE A 620 -7.90 -7.32 24.68
CA ILE A 620 -7.14 -6.19 25.22
C ILE A 620 -6.07 -6.77 26.15
N LEU A 621 -4.83 -6.82 25.67
CA LEU A 621 -3.70 -7.33 26.44
C LEU A 621 -3.28 -6.34 27.53
N ASP A 622 -3.39 -5.04 27.23
CA ASP A 622 -3.18 -3.95 28.19
C ASP A 622 -4.19 -2.83 27.92
N GLY A 623 -5.03 -2.54 28.92
CA GLY A 623 -6.04 -1.49 28.89
C GLY A 623 -5.56 -0.15 29.48
N GLY A 624 -4.28 -0.06 29.85
CA GLY A 624 -3.65 1.16 30.32
C GLY A 624 -3.42 2.18 29.21
N ASN A 625 -2.80 3.30 29.57
CA ASN A 625 -2.49 4.39 28.65
C ASN A 625 -1.16 4.23 27.91
N GLY A 626 -0.30 3.31 28.39
CA GLY A 626 0.96 2.97 27.75
C GLY A 626 2.06 3.98 28.03
N ARG A 627 1.92 4.88 29.01
CA ARG A 627 2.90 5.93 29.32
C ARG A 627 3.82 5.46 30.44
N LEU A 628 5.12 5.51 30.18
CA LEU A 628 6.16 5.17 31.16
C LEU A 628 6.02 5.86 32.53
N THR A 629 5.46 7.07 32.53
CA THR A 629 5.37 7.92 33.73
C THR A 629 4.06 7.74 34.51
N ASP A 630 3.13 6.93 34.01
CA ASP A 630 1.81 6.73 34.61
C ASP A 630 1.55 5.24 34.92
N ASP A 631 0.78 4.51 34.10
CA ASP A 631 0.49 3.09 34.32
C ASP A 631 1.51 2.12 33.70
N GLY A 632 2.52 2.66 33.00
CA GLY A 632 3.64 1.90 32.43
C GLY A 632 3.54 1.80 30.91
N ALA A 633 4.66 1.45 30.27
CA ALA A 633 4.68 1.16 28.84
C ALA A 633 3.96 -0.17 28.54
N TYR A 634 3.38 -0.27 27.34
CA TYR A 634 2.91 -1.55 26.84
C TYR A 634 4.09 -2.51 26.69
N ARG A 635 3.95 -3.73 27.21
CA ARG A 635 5.04 -4.71 27.25
C ARG A 635 4.87 -5.76 26.18
N LYS A 636 5.88 -5.90 25.35
CA LYS A 636 5.97 -6.94 24.34
C LYS A 636 6.99 -7.99 24.77
N ASP A 637 6.49 -9.10 25.28
CA ASP A 637 7.32 -10.16 25.85
C ASP A 637 8.11 -10.90 24.75
N GLY A 638 9.39 -11.14 24.99
CA GLY A 638 10.22 -11.99 24.12
C GLY A 638 10.07 -13.50 24.39
N SER A 639 9.34 -13.90 25.43
CA SER A 639 9.21 -15.31 25.85
C SER A 639 7.88 -15.60 26.55
N GLY A 640 7.51 -16.89 26.64
CA GLY A 640 6.27 -17.34 27.26
C GLY A 640 5.05 -17.32 26.33
N PRO A 641 3.83 -17.61 26.85
CA PRO A 641 2.61 -17.76 26.03
C PRO A 641 2.15 -16.49 25.30
N ALA A 642 2.63 -15.33 25.74
CA ALA A 642 2.37 -14.02 25.13
C ALA A 642 3.53 -13.52 24.25
N ALA A 643 4.57 -14.35 24.04
CA ALA A 643 5.75 -13.95 23.29
C ALA A 643 5.38 -13.40 21.90
N GLY A 644 5.85 -12.20 21.59
CA GLY A 644 5.61 -11.53 20.31
C GLY A 644 4.17 -11.07 20.07
N LYS A 645 3.24 -11.25 21.01
CA LYS A 645 1.86 -10.77 20.86
C LYS A 645 1.72 -9.31 21.23
N GLY A 646 0.67 -8.70 20.70
CA GLY A 646 0.28 -7.34 21.03
C GLY A 646 0.77 -6.30 20.02
N ALA A 647 -0.16 -5.47 19.56
CA ALA A 647 0.11 -4.32 18.72
C ALA A 647 -0.73 -3.11 19.17
N VAL A 648 -0.30 -1.92 18.80
CA VAL A 648 -1.14 -0.72 18.83
C VAL A 648 -1.55 -0.37 17.39
N TYR A 649 -2.81 -0.02 17.20
CA TYR A 649 -3.39 0.43 15.95
C TYR A 649 -3.68 1.92 16.07
N THR A 650 -3.20 2.72 15.12
CA THR A 650 -3.36 4.17 15.16
C THR A 650 -3.87 4.70 13.82
N VAL A 651 -4.96 5.46 13.88
CA VAL A 651 -5.48 6.27 12.79
C VAL A 651 -4.92 7.67 12.96
N ALA A 652 -4.26 8.19 11.93
CA ALA A 652 -3.63 9.51 11.91
C ALA A 652 -3.97 10.26 10.61
N GLY A 653 -5.24 10.19 10.20
CA GLY A 653 -5.74 10.83 8.97
C GLY A 653 -6.07 12.31 9.13
N SER A 654 -5.58 12.96 10.18
CA SER A 654 -5.87 14.35 10.50
C SER A 654 -4.74 15.33 10.13
N SER A 655 -3.91 15.00 9.14
CA SER A 655 -2.75 15.84 8.80
C SER A 655 -3.06 16.97 7.81
N GLY A 656 -4.19 16.91 7.10
CA GLY A 656 -4.64 17.99 6.20
C GLY A 656 -6.06 18.48 6.46
N LYS A 657 -6.89 17.70 7.15
CA LYS A 657 -8.29 18.05 7.48
C LYS A 657 -8.80 17.22 8.64
N THR A 658 -9.94 17.62 9.21
CA THR A 658 -10.69 16.79 10.16
C THR A 658 -12.15 16.69 9.75
N SER A 659 -12.82 15.59 10.10
CA SER A 659 -14.24 15.36 9.77
C SER A 659 -15.00 14.78 10.96
N ASP A 660 -16.33 14.88 10.93
CA ASP A 660 -17.16 14.40 12.04
C ASP A 660 -17.29 12.87 12.01
N GLY A 661 -17.42 12.29 13.20
CA GLY A 661 -17.59 10.86 13.45
C GLY A 661 -17.96 10.61 14.91
N PRO A 662 -18.58 9.47 15.24
CA PRO A 662 -18.83 9.10 16.64
C PRO A 662 -17.59 9.07 17.53
N LEU A 663 -16.43 8.67 16.98
CA LEU A 663 -15.14 8.52 17.67
C LEU A 663 -15.22 7.66 18.94
N ASP A 664 -16.09 6.64 18.92
CA ASP A 664 -16.44 5.79 20.06
C ASP A 664 -16.15 4.30 19.81
N HIS A 665 -15.23 3.99 18.88
CA HIS A 665 -14.85 2.60 18.62
C HIS A 665 -14.28 1.96 19.91
N PRO A 666 -14.81 0.81 20.39
CA PRO A 666 -14.54 0.30 21.73
C PRO A 666 -13.10 -0.18 21.96
N VAL A 667 -12.33 -0.37 20.89
CA VAL A 667 -10.90 -0.70 20.98
C VAL A 667 -10.01 0.53 21.19
N MET A 668 -10.55 1.74 21.04
CA MET A 668 -9.80 2.99 21.14
C MET A 668 -9.62 3.40 22.60
N TYR A 669 -8.36 3.61 22.98
CA TYR A 669 -8.01 4.26 24.24
C TYR A 669 -8.30 5.76 24.16
N TYR A 670 -7.97 6.38 23.01
CA TYR A 670 -8.11 7.81 22.80
C TYR A 670 -8.46 8.11 21.34
N SER A 671 -9.48 8.94 21.14
CA SER A 671 -9.89 9.43 19.82
C SER A 671 -10.19 10.93 19.91
N THR A 672 -9.79 11.69 18.89
CA THR A 672 -10.04 13.14 18.83
C THR A 672 -10.14 13.64 17.39
N LYS A 673 -11.00 14.65 17.19
CA LYS A 673 -11.08 15.44 15.97
C LYS A 673 -10.17 16.66 16.09
N THR A 674 -8.86 16.45 16.01
CA THR A 674 -7.86 17.51 16.12
C THR A 674 -6.85 17.37 14.98
N LEU A 675 -6.44 18.50 14.38
CA LEU A 675 -5.37 18.51 13.38
C LEU A 675 -4.04 18.14 14.03
N GLY A 676 -3.26 17.31 13.36
CA GLY A 676 -1.93 16.93 13.83
C GLY A 676 -1.30 15.82 13.01
N SER A 677 -0.06 15.51 13.36
CA SER A 677 0.75 14.45 12.75
C SER A 677 1.45 13.62 13.84
N LEU A 678 2.14 12.54 13.47
CA LEU A 678 2.85 11.71 14.47
C LEU A 678 4.37 11.89 14.39
N SER A 679 5.01 11.83 15.55
CA SER A 679 6.42 11.48 15.64
C SER A 679 6.57 10.05 16.16
N LEU A 680 7.13 9.18 15.32
CA LEU A 680 7.56 7.83 15.69
C LEU A 680 9.03 7.89 16.07
N GLU A 681 9.34 7.50 17.30
CA GLU A 681 10.70 7.52 17.85
C GLU A 681 11.06 6.13 18.36
N VAL A 682 12.14 5.53 17.83
CA VAL A 682 12.58 4.19 18.21
C VAL A 682 14.02 4.24 18.68
N MET A 683 14.30 3.59 19.82
CA MET A 683 15.65 3.39 20.33
C MET A 683 15.74 2.04 21.03
N ASP A 684 16.57 1.15 20.49
CA ASP A 684 16.82 -0.20 21.01
C ASP A 684 15.52 -0.99 21.21
N LYS A 685 15.07 -1.15 22.47
CA LYS A 685 13.89 -1.89 22.90
C LYS A 685 12.72 -0.99 23.25
N GLN A 686 12.79 0.31 22.98
CA GLN A 686 11.71 1.25 23.19
C GLN A 686 11.22 1.87 21.88
N LEU A 687 9.91 1.91 21.70
CA LEU A 687 9.21 2.66 20.67
C LEU A 687 8.26 3.64 21.35
N ASP A 688 8.34 4.91 21.00
CA ASP A 688 7.42 5.95 21.40
C ASP A 688 6.68 6.49 20.18
N LEU A 689 5.35 6.61 20.27
CA LEU A 689 4.55 7.29 19.26
C LEU A 689 3.84 8.48 19.90
N LYS A 690 4.01 9.66 19.30
CA LYS A 690 3.51 10.93 19.84
C LYS A 690 2.65 11.64 18.81
N PHE A 691 1.43 12.01 19.19
CA PHE A 691 0.56 12.86 18.39
C PHE A 691 0.85 14.33 18.66
N ILE A 692 1.31 15.02 17.61
CA ILE A 692 1.80 16.40 17.64
C ILE A 692 0.73 17.31 17.06
N GLY A 693 0.27 18.26 17.85
CA GLY A 693 -0.67 19.29 17.42
C GLY A 693 -0.01 20.41 16.63
N VAL A 694 -0.82 21.30 16.05
CA VAL A 694 -0.38 22.42 15.21
C VAL A 694 0.50 23.44 15.93
N GLY A 695 0.49 23.48 17.27
CA GLY A 695 1.38 24.33 18.07
C GLY A 695 2.71 23.66 18.45
N GLY A 696 2.94 22.42 18.05
CA GLY A 696 4.10 21.60 18.42
C GLY A 696 3.98 20.93 19.78
N GLU A 697 2.83 21.01 20.44
CA GLU A 697 2.53 20.29 21.66
C GLU A 697 2.28 18.79 21.40
N VAL A 698 2.69 17.95 22.36
CA VAL A 698 2.34 16.54 22.37
C VAL A 698 0.94 16.39 23.00
N LEU A 699 -0.06 16.09 22.18
CA LEU A 699 -1.46 15.96 22.60
C LEU A 699 -1.77 14.56 23.16
N ASP A 700 -1.14 13.54 22.59
CA ASP A 700 -1.18 12.17 23.09
C ASP A 700 0.13 11.44 22.82
N TYR A 701 0.44 10.43 23.63
CA TYR A 701 1.56 9.54 23.39
C TYR A 701 1.42 8.23 24.16
N PHE A 702 2.14 7.22 23.68
CA PHE A 702 2.36 5.95 24.35
C PHE A 702 3.76 5.41 24.04
N THR A 703 4.14 4.41 24.81
CA THR A 703 5.42 3.69 24.70
C THR A 703 5.14 2.19 24.61
N ILE A 704 5.82 1.50 23.68
CA ILE A 704 5.96 0.04 23.68
C ILE A 704 7.40 -0.30 24.10
N GLN A 705 7.55 -1.22 25.03
CA GLN A 705 8.84 -1.77 25.44
C GLN A 705 8.92 -3.27 25.16
N LYS A 706 9.95 -3.69 24.42
CA LYS A 706 10.30 -5.11 24.26
C LYS A 706 11.10 -5.56 25.46
N VAL A 707 10.69 -6.66 26.09
CA VAL A 707 11.28 -7.18 27.34
C VAL A 707 11.95 -8.53 27.13
#